data_AF-A0A9W8TSF7-F1
#
_entry.id   AF-A0A9W8TSF7-F1
#
_cell.length_a   1.000
_cell.length_b   1.000
_cell.length_c   1.000
_cell.angle_alpha   90.00
_cell.angle_beta   90.00
_cell.angle_gamma   90.00
#
_symmetry.space_group_name_H-M   'P 1'
#
loop_
_entity.id
_entity.type
_entity.pdbx_description
1 polymer ?
#
loop_
_entity_poly.entity_id
_entity_poly.type
_entity_poly.pdbx_seq_one_letter_code
_entity_poly.pdbx_strand_id
1 'polypeptide(L)'
;MAPRRRREIRNRQCSALQEDGSECRETLLHIRHTLCQEHYQEYERLHKSYKLRENDYGNIDTDKSGLGTREKLEAKLAAGKEILELRDQVNRRFFSLSAHNRGHIQRILRLQSAIRSLEQQLADLHVKDAMTPTQDGVATKASGQPFTPDGGETPPDHSAALIKKSADGFLSRMVDELYSISPSLNDSSSVALDNETRMLRGLDERDFIMRFLFREFLVDQADANMLAEARQIDSIDKFMRGCSSIEFLKDCCKFFTTFNAKCSPKLYLLRKAVCDYLLDPQAPSIMILGAKIAAQDSPQRMTTKGWDVLFINFTGIVGWWNFDQFAIEFEDIVLVKTLTEFRRYESEDDNESRGWYVPEQHSPRGSVLPIMHGFITVTRSSFDSEEFTAQTRNDVVEESQVRAYLVGRMSKMNPWARRLAQELNERTVHLQVLVSDGEDNKMTPIVPLSGEDQNPWLKRTRSGPTQESLGSEEWMIELSLADVIDNLETIHDPTVLAKDYYEFIVIERTPNKRSFDLLDLIGQALSVLKGHITINEALREAAHKYVPADELVQMMEVIDEMEFPQDLKLHSYPDMDNRVRSWEVPGAAKSTIRAIVRDSSYVTSLHDSLLISKLSTDLESRGIIARMHDYIRPHTCPVVIKGVDGVNDLYFDYDMGPLNEETFPGTAFDSKHLRNNLLKFCDAYKLAHPDAVFAKGGIDVPYCAWPMPAFGKYAGLNFCTPEGKLYEWKTLPFDVPLAMNIWEYYVNCHINGKFPFVRLVQTTLVICAENCHSVGVNTDKLRKVGEEHGWTFSIPSAACWTTNARNIGVGFLRRGVDPTMTGMW
;
A
#
# COMPACT_ATOMS: atom_id res chain seq x y z
N MET A 1 14.63 5.12 -42.12
CA MET A 1 14.72 6.32 -41.26
C MET A 1 14.49 7.57 -42.11
N ALA A 2 13.32 8.21 -41.98
CA ALA A 2 13.05 9.51 -42.61
C ALA A 2 13.51 10.65 -41.68
N PRO A 3 14.04 11.77 -42.21
CA PRO A 3 14.56 12.85 -41.40
C PRO A 3 13.42 13.64 -40.72
N ARG A 4 13.50 13.79 -39.39
CA ARG A 4 12.59 14.61 -38.59
C ARG A 4 12.67 16.07 -39.05
N ARG A 5 11.55 16.61 -39.56
CA ARG A 5 11.38 18.04 -39.83
C ARG A 5 11.56 18.83 -38.52
N ARG A 6 12.56 19.73 -38.47
CA ARG A 6 12.64 20.78 -37.45
C ARG A 6 11.38 21.64 -37.56
N ARG A 7 10.50 21.59 -36.55
CA ARG A 7 9.39 22.52 -36.42
C ARG A 7 9.98 23.93 -36.27
N GLU A 8 9.61 24.84 -37.18
CA GLU A 8 9.80 26.28 -37.00
C GLU A 8 9.22 26.68 -35.64
N ILE A 9 10.06 27.31 -34.81
CA ILE A 9 9.62 27.93 -33.57
C ILE A 9 8.75 29.11 -33.97
N ARG A 10 7.43 28.92 -33.99
CA ARG A 10 6.48 30.04 -34.08
C ARG A 10 6.70 30.94 -32.87
N ASN A 11 7.08 32.18 -33.10
CA ASN A 11 7.07 33.24 -32.08
C ASN A 11 5.70 33.23 -31.39
N ARG A 12 5.66 32.83 -30.12
CA ARG A 12 4.43 32.83 -29.33
C ARG A 12 4.23 34.23 -28.76
N GLN A 13 3.04 34.78 -28.98
CA GLN A 13 2.60 36.05 -28.41
C GLN A 13 2.03 35.83 -27.00
N CYS A 14 2.07 36.88 -26.19
CA CYS A 14 1.45 36.91 -24.87
C CYS A 14 -0.06 36.62 -24.96
N SER A 15 -0.59 35.78 -24.08
CA SER A 15 -2.00 35.37 -24.08
C SER A 15 -2.93 36.30 -23.28
N ALA A 16 -2.48 37.49 -22.90
CA ALA A 16 -3.26 38.42 -22.08
C ALA A 16 -4.02 39.43 -22.94
N LEU A 17 -5.13 39.93 -22.41
CA LEU A 17 -5.88 41.05 -22.97
C LEU A 17 -5.51 42.36 -22.27
N GLN A 18 -5.41 43.42 -23.07
CA GLN A 18 -5.31 44.80 -22.63
C GLN A 18 -6.62 45.26 -21.96
N GLU A 19 -6.60 46.42 -21.29
CA GLU A 19 -7.80 46.98 -20.63
C GLU A 19 -8.94 47.29 -21.60
N ASP A 20 -8.61 47.60 -22.86
CA ASP A 20 -9.58 47.84 -23.94
C ASP A 20 -10.09 46.53 -24.60
N GLY A 21 -9.63 45.36 -24.13
CA GLY A 21 -10.00 44.05 -24.64
C GLY A 21 -9.18 43.58 -25.85
N SER A 22 -8.19 44.34 -26.31
CA SER A 22 -7.30 43.92 -27.41
C SER A 22 -6.25 42.89 -26.98
N GLU A 23 -5.83 42.02 -27.90
CA GLU A 23 -4.78 41.03 -27.64
C GLU A 23 -3.40 41.67 -27.47
N CYS A 24 -2.63 41.21 -26.48
CA CYS A 24 -1.25 41.63 -26.30
C CYS A 24 -0.36 41.13 -27.45
N ARG A 25 0.34 42.04 -28.12
CA ARG A 25 1.22 41.72 -29.27
C ARG A 25 2.68 41.43 -28.88
N GLU A 26 3.01 41.48 -27.60
CA GLU A 26 4.36 41.25 -27.10
C GLU A 26 4.80 39.80 -27.31
N THR A 27 6.05 39.62 -27.72
CA THR A 27 6.62 38.29 -27.98
C THR A 27 7.22 37.72 -26.70
N LEU A 28 6.92 36.45 -26.42
CA LEU A 28 7.39 35.79 -25.20
C LEU A 28 8.90 35.46 -25.28
N LEU A 29 9.65 35.84 -24.26
CA LEU A 29 11.10 35.58 -24.15
C LEU A 29 11.44 34.08 -23.98
N HIS A 30 10.51 33.29 -23.42
CA HIS A 30 10.70 31.86 -23.15
C HIS A 30 9.50 31.01 -23.58
N ILE A 31 9.78 29.82 -24.12
CA ILE A 31 8.78 28.83 -24.60
C ILE A 31 7.77 28.41 -23.53
N ARG A 32 8.14 28.50 -22.25
CA ARG A 32 7.29 28.09 -21.12
C ARG A 32 6.40 29.21 -20.58
N HIS A 33 6.63 30.47 -20.97
CA HIS A 33 5.81 31.58 -20.48
C HIS A 33 4.52 31.68 -21.29
N THR A 34 3.44 32.07 -20.63
CA THR A 34 2.16 32.40 -21.27
C THR A 34 1.93 33.91 -21.30
N LEU A 35 2.56 34.65 -20.38
CA LEU A 35 2.46 36.10 -20.22
C LEU A 35 3.80 36.79 -20.50
N CYS A 36 3.77 37.99 -21.07
CA CYS A 36 4.93 38.88 -21.11
C CYS A 36 5.22 39.41 -19.70
N GLN A 37 6.41 40.00 -19.51
CA GLN A 37 6.87 40.45 -18.20
C GLN A 37 5.93 41.50 -17.58
N GLU A 38 5.42 42.45 -18.37
CA GLU A 38 4.51 43.48 -17.88
C GLU A 38 3.18 42.88 -17.40
N HIS A 39 2.55 42.02 -18.21
CA HIS A 39 1.31 41.34 -17.84
C HIS A 39 1.48 40.37 -16.67
N TYR A 40 2.64 39.75 -16.52
CA TYR A 40 2.95 38.94 -15.34
C TYR A 40 3.00 39.78 -14.06
N GLN A 41 3.69 40.92 -14.09
CA GLN A 41 3.75 41.85 -12.95
C GLN A 41 2.38 42.43 -12.60
N GLU A 42 1.59 42.72 -13.62
CA GLU A 42 0.22 43.17 -13.43
C GLU A 42 -0.68 42.08 -12.81
N TYR A 43 -0.58 40.84 -13.31
CA TYR A 43 -1.25 39.70 -12.74
C TYR A 43 -0.87 39.52 -11.26
N GLU A 44 0.41 39.56 -10.91
CA GLU A 44 0.86 39.46 -9.52
C GLU A 44 0.30 40.58 -8.65
N ARG A 45 0.29 41.82 -9.15
CA ARG A 45 -0.27 42.98 -8.46
C ARG A 45 -1.76 42.80 -8.18
N LEU A 46 -2.55 42.46 -9.19
CA LEU A 46 -4.00 42.25 -9.04
C LEU A 46 -4.29 41.04 -8.15
N HIS A 47 -3.51 39.97 -8.30
CA HIS A 47 -3.60 38.78 -7.46
C HIS A 47 -3.38 39.11 -5.98
N LYS A 48 -2.32 39.86 -5.69
CA LYS A 48 -2.00 40.32 -4.34
C LYS A 48 -3.10 41.24 -3.79
N SER A 49 -3.61 42.17 -4.59
CA SER A 49 -4.68 43.09 -4.18
C SER A 49 -5.97 42.36 -3.82
N TYR A 50 -6.46 41.45 -4.66
CA TYR A 50 -7.70 40.73 -4.34
C TYR A 50 -7.51 39.76 -3.17
N LYS A 51 -6.32 39.17 -2.98
CA LYS A 51 -6.03 38.29 -1.83
C LYS A 51 -6.02 39.05 -0.51
N LEU A 52 -5.47 40.27 -0.50
CA LEU A 52 -5.52 41.15 0.66
C LEU A 52 -6.97 41.47 1.03
N ARG A 53 -7.78 41.88 0.05
CA ARG A 53 -9.20 42.18 0.26
C ARG A 53 -10.02 40.95 0.68
N GLU A 54 -9.71 39.76 0.15
CA GLU A 54 -10.36 38.50 0.56
C GLU A 54 -10.10 38.18 2.04
N ASN A 55 -8.90 38.48 2.54
CA ASN A 55 -8.59 38.39 3.97
C ASN A 55 -9.40 39.41 4.78
N ASP A 56 -9.44 40.68 4.33
CA ASP A 56 -10.25 41.72 4.98
C ASP A 56 -11.74 41.33 5.05
N TYR A 57 -12.29 40.77 3.97
CA TYR A 57 -13.67 40.29 3.90
C TYR A 57 -13.94 39.12 4.87
N GLY A 58 -12.99 38.19 5.01
CA GLY A 58 -13.08 37.09 5.97
C GLY A 58 -13.09 37.54 7.43
N ASN A 59 -12.43 38.66 7.73
CA ASN A 59 -12.31 39.21 9.09
C ASN A 59 -13.54 40.03 9.55
N ILE A 60 -14.50 40.33 8.66
CA ILE A 60 -15.72 41.05 9.01
C ILE A 60 -16.76 40.06 9.55
N ASP A 61 -16.87 39.95 10.87
CA ASP A 61 -17.85 39.10 11.56
C ASP A 61 -19.26 39.73 11.55
N THR A 62 -20.23 39.01 10.98
CA THR A 62 -21.63 39.42 10.82
C THR A 62 -22.57 38.80 11.86
N ASP A 63 -22.09 37.87 12.71
CA ASP A 63 -22.96 37.02 13.55
C ASP A 63 -23.32 37.63 14.92
N LYS A 64 -22.92 38.87 15.20
CA LYS A 64 -23.20 39.52 16.49
C LYS A 64 -24.34 40.54 16.36
N SER A 65 -25.49 40.21 16.96
CA SER A 65 -26.61 41.12 17.17
C SER A 65 -26.22 42.20 18.18
N GLY A 66 -25.91 43.40 17.66
CA GLY A 66 -25.59 44.58 18.46
C GLY A 66 -25.68 45.85 17.62
N LEU A 67 -25.64 47.02 18.27
CA LEU A 67 -25.51 48.30 17.57
C LEU A 67 -24.29 48.23 16.62
N GLY A 68 -24.53 48.36 15.31
CA GLY A 68 -23.50 48.27 14.27
C GLY A 68 -23.64 47.10 13.28
N THR A 69 -24.66 46.23 13.39
CA THR A 69 -24.89 45.13 12.42
C THR A 69 -25.05 45.65 10.98
N ARG A 70 -25.71 46.79 10.78
CA ARG A 70 -25.89 47.41 9.46
C ARG A 70 -24.58 47.89 8.84
N GLU A 71 -23.79 48.66 9.59
CA GLU A 71 -22.49 49.18 9.12
C GLU A 71 -21.52 48.04 8.77
N LYS A 72 -21.57 46.93 9.53
CA LYS A 72 -20.79 45.72 9.24
C LYS A 72 -21.24 44.99 7.98
N LEU A 73 -22.56 44.89 7.75
CA LEU A 73 -23.11 44.31 6.51
C LEU A 73 -22.77 45.18 5.30
N GLU A 74 -22.90 46.50 5.40
CA GLU A 74 -22.53 47.45 4.34
C GLU A 74 -21.02 47.39 4.03
N ALA A 75 -20.17 47.33 5.06
CA ALA A 75 -18.72 47.17 4.89
C ALA A 75 -18.35 45.82 4.24
N LYS A 76 -18.98 44.71 4.67
CA LYS A 76 -18.75 43.38 4.09
C LYS A 76 -19.24 43.30 2.65
N LEU A 77 -20.38 43.95 2.35
CA LEU A 77 -20.91 44.07 1.00
C LEU A 77 -19.97 44.87 0.09
N ALA A 78 -19.48 46.02 0.54
CA ALA A 78 -18.54 46.85 -0.21
C ALA A 78 -17.23 46.10 -0.51
N ALA A 79 -16.65 45.44 0.51
CA ALA A 79 -15.46 44.60 0.33
C ALA A 79 -15.73 43.44 -0.64
N GLY A 80 -16.90 42.80 -0.56
CA GLY A 80 -17.31 41.76 -1.49
C GLY A 80 -17.36 42.25 -2.94
N LYS A 81 -17.96 43.42 -3.20
CA LYS A 81 -18.04 44.03 -4.54
C LYS A 81 -16.65 44.36 -5.10
N GLU A 82 -15.76 44.88 -4.28
CA GLU A 82 -14.37 45.20 -4.68
C GLU A 82 -13.57 43.94 -5.03
N ILE A 83 -13.68 42.87 -4.22
CA ILE A 83 -13.05 41.58 -4.54
C ILE A 83 -13.61 41.01 -5.85
N LEU A 84 -14.92 41.16 -6.07
CA LEU A 84 -15.58 40.71 -7.30
C LEU A 84 -14.96 41.38 -8.52
N GLU A 85 -14.86 42.71 -8.49
CA GLU A 85 -14.32 43.52 -9.57
C GLU A 85 -12.87 43.16 -9.89
N LEU A 86 -12.03 43.01 -8.84
CA LEU A 86 -10.64 42.61 -9.01
C LEU A 86 -10.49 41.20 -9.59
N ARG A 87 -11.31 40.24 -9.13
CA ARG A 87 -11.28 38.86 -9.65
C ARG A 87 -11.81 38.76 -11.07
N ASP A 88 -12.83 39.54 -11.41
CA ASP A 88 -13.37 39.66 -12.77
C ASP A 88 -12.35 40.29 -13.71
N GLN A 89 -11.62 41.32 -13.27
CA GLN A 89 -10.55 41.93 -14.04
C GLN A 89 -9.43 40.92 -14.32
N VAL A 90 -9.02 40.14 -13.32
CA VAL A 90 -8.05 39.05 -13.51
C VAL A 90 -8.58 37.98 -14.46
N ASN A 91 -9.87 37.61 -14.33
CA ASN A 91 -10.49 36.61 -15.17
C ASN A 91 -10.56 37.03 -16.65
N ARG A 92 -11.01 38.25 -16.92
CA ARG A 92 -11.13 38.79 -18.28
C ARG A 92 -9.76 38.97 -18.94
N ARG A 93 -8.74 39.39 -18.18
CA ARG A 93 -7.44 39.80 -18.75
C ARG A 93 -6.42 38.68 -18.88
N PHE A 94 -6.40 37.71 -17.97
CA PHE A 94 -5.34 36.68 -17.94
C PHE A 94 -5.85 35.25 -18.14
N PHE A 95 -7.17 35.04 -18.12
CA PHE A 95 -7.78 33.73 -17.99
C PHE A 95 -8.86 33.44 -19.05
N SER A 96 -9.05 34.35 -20.01
CA SER A 96 -10.05 34.25 -21.09
C SER A 96 -9.85 33.06 -22.03
N LEU A 97 -8.64 32.48 -22.10
CA LEU A 97 -8.28 31.43 -23.06
C LEU A 97 -7.84 30.09 -22.44
N SER A 98 -7.79 29.94 -21.11
CA SER A 98 -7.28 28.71 -20.49
C SER A 98 -8.35 27.87 -19.81
N ALA A 99 -8.51 26.62 -20.27
CA ALA A 99 -9.45 25.62 -19.76
C ALA A 99 -9.20 25.18 -18.29
N HIS A 100 -8.17 25.68 -17.60
CA HIS A 100 -7.77 25.26 -16.25
C HIS A 100 -8.24 26.20 -15.12
N ASN A 101 -9.21 27.10 -15.37
CA ASN A 101 -9.59 28.16 -14.43
C ASN A 101 -10.83 27.89 -13.55
N ARG A 102 -11.27 26.61 -13.48
CA ARG A 102 -12.48 26.17 -12.75
C ARG A 102 -12.54 26.71 -11.31
N GLY A 103 -11.42 26.70 -10.58
CA GLY A 103 -11.35 27.20 -9.20
C GLY A 103 -11.48 28.72 -9.05
N HIS A 104 -11.02 29.51 -10.03
CA HIS A 104 -11.12 30.97 -9.99
C HIS A 104 -12.55 31.43 -10.31
N ILE A 105 -13.16 30.83 -11.35
CA ILE A 105 -14.55 31.11 -11.75
C ILE A 105 -15.53 30.69 -10.65
N GLN A 106 -15.38 29.51 -10.06
CA GLN A 106 -16.25 29.07 -8.97
C GLN A 106 -16.20 30.02 -7.76
N ARG A 107 -15.03 30.58 -7.43
CA ARG A 107 -14.90 31.55 -6.33
C ARG A 107 -15.58 32.89 -6.64
N ILE A 108 -15.49 33.38 -7.88
CA ILE A 108 -16.27 34.56 -8.33
C ILE A 108 -17.76 34.29 -8.13
N LEU A 109 -18.25 33.15 -8.62
CA LEU A 109 -19.67 32.77 -8.53
C LEU A 109 -20.15 32.59 -7.08
N ARG A 110 -19.32 32.05 -6.17
CA ARG A 110 -19.62 31.96 -4.73
C ARG A 110 -19.73 33.36 -4.11
N LEU A 111 -18.79 34.24 -4.43
CA LEU A 111 -18.78 35.60 -3.92
C LEU A 111 -19.99 36.40 -4.41
N GLN A 112 -20.41 36.27 -5.67
CA GLN A 112 -21.66 36.86 -6.18
C GLN A 112 -22.90 36.39 -5.41
N SER A 113 -22.96 35.10 -5.07
CA SER A 113 -24.06 34.55 -4.27
C SER A 113 -24.05 35.10 -2.84
N ALA A 114 -22.88 35.22 -2.22
CA ALA A 114 -22.73 35.80 -0.89
C ALA A 114 -23.13 37.28 -0.87
N ILE A 115 -22.70 38.07 -1.86
CA ILE A 115 -23.11 39.48 -2.05
C ILE A 115 -24.63 39.59 -2.16
N ARG A 116 -25.28 38.78 -2.99
CA ARG A 116 -26.75 38.77 -3.13
C ARG A 116 -27.46 38.46 -1.80
N SER A 117 -26.94 37.52 -1.02
CA SER A 117 -27.47 37.23 0.32
C SER A 117 -27.31 38.43 1.27
N LEU A 118 -26.17 39.12 1.24
CA LEU A 118 -25.92 40.33 2.03
C LEU A 118 -26.84 41.49 1.61
N GLU A 119 -27.09 41.67 0.30
CA GLU A 119 -28.03 42.66 -0.23
C GLU A 119 -29.47 42.37 0.24
N GLN A 120 -29.88 41.10 0.23
CA GLN A 120 -31.18 40.69 0.76
C GLN A 120 -31.30 40.96 2.27
N GLN A 121 -30.27 40.62 3.05
CA GLN A 121 -30.25 40.89 4.49
C GLN A 121 -30.33 42.40 4.81
N LEU A 122 -29.68 43.24 4.02
CA LEU A 122 -29.77 44.70 4.13
C LEU A 122 -31.17 45.22 3.76
N ALA A 123 -31.80 44.66 2.73
CA ALA A 123 -33.17 45.00 2.34
C ALA A 123 -34.19 44.60 3.43
N ASP A 124 -34.04 43.44 4.05
CA ASP A 124 -34.90 42.96 5.13
C ASP A 124 -34.77 43.81 6.41
N LEU A 125 -33.59 44.40 6.66
CA LEU A 125 -33.38 45.39 7.73
C LEU A 125 -34.07 46.72 7.43
N HIS A 126 -34.08 47.19 6.17
CA HIS A 126 -34.80 48.41 5.77
C HIS A 126 -36.32 48.29 5.94
N VAL A 127 -36.89 47.10 5.69
CA VAL A 127 -38.33 46.84 5.89
C VAL A 127 -38.70 46.80 7.38
N LYS A 128 -37.78 46.34 8.25
CA LYS A 128 -37.99 46.32 9.71
C LYS A 128 -37.86 47.70 10.37
N ASP A 129 -36.97 48.57 9.90
CA ASP A 129 -36.85 49.95 10.40
C ASP A 129 -38.03 50.84 9.96
N ALA A 130 -38.76 50.46 8.89
CA ALA A 130 -39.87 51.25 8.34
C ALA A 130 -41.26 50.92 8.93
N MET A 131 -41.39 49.95 9.86
CA MET A 131 -42.68 49.60 10.48
C MET A 131 -42.80 50.13 11.92
N THR A 132 -43.21 51.40 12.04
CA THR A 132 -43.98 51.93 13.19
C THR A 132 -45.20 52.67 12.64
N PRO A 133 -46.42 52.47 13.17
CA PRO A 133 -47.65 52.90 12.49
C PRO A 133 -48.02 54.34 12.84
N THR A 134 -48.42 55.13 11.85
CA THR A 134 -49.27 56.30 12.07
C THR A 134 -50.21 56.46 10.88
N GLN A 135 -51.51 56.38 11.16
CA GLN A 135 -52.59 56.78 10.27
C GLN A 135 -52.52 58.30 10.05
N ASP A 136 -52.66 58.74 8.80
CA ASP A 136 -53.71 59.71 8.43
C ASP A 136 -53.79 59.86 6.90
N GLY A 137 -55.02 60.01 6.42
CA GLY A 137 -55.35 59.99 4.99
C GLY A 137 -55.09 61.29 4.25
N VAL A 138 -55.26 61.24 2.92
CA VAL A 138 -56.12 62.10 2.10
C VAL A 138 -55.86 61.79 0.62
N ALA A 139 -56.94 61.71 -0.15
CA ALA A 139 -56.97 61.45 -1.58
C ALA A 139 -56.47 62.64 -2.43
N THR A 140 -55.84 62.37 -3.58
CA THR A 140 -55.96 63.23 -4.77
C THR A 140 -55.74 62.44 -6.07
N LYS A 141 -56.68 62.57 -7.03
CA LYS A 141 -56.59 62.15 -8.44
C LYS A 141 -55.86 63.23 -9.27
N ALA A 142 -55.11 62.83 -10.29
CA ALA A 142 -54.96 63.44 -11.64
C ALA A 142 -53.62 62.97 -12.25
N SER A 143 -53.64 62.23 -13.38
CA SER A 143 -53.58 62.72 -14.77
C SER A 143 -52.17 63.12 -15.21
N GLY A 144 -51.64 62.41 -16.22
CA GLY A 144 -50.39 62.75 -16.88
C GLY A 144 -49.83 61.66 -17.80
N GLN A 145 -50.51 61.36 -18.91
CA GLN A 145 -49.79 61.11 -20.19
C GLN A 145 -49.25 62.48 -20.70
N PRO A 146 -48.38 62.57 -21.73
CA PRO A 146 -47.78 61.54 -22.59
C PRO A 146 -46.25 61.73 -22.80
N PHE A 147 -45.58 60.81 -23.52
CA PHE A 147 -44.70 61.16 -24.66
C PHE A 147 -44.35 59.89 -25.45
N THR A 148 -44.99 59.75 -26.59
CA THR A 148 -44.48 59.02 -27.77
C THR A 148 -43.33 59.82 -28.40
N PRO A 149 -42.32 59.14 -28.95
CA PRO A 149 -41.80 59.43 -30.28
C PRO A 149 -42.06 58.18 -31.13
N ASP A 150 -43.10 58.21 -31.97
CA ASP A 150 -43.07 58.74 -33.33
C ASP A 150 -42.01 58.07 -34.23
N GLY A 151 -42.55 57.27 -35.15
CA GLY A 151 -42.12 57.17 -36.54
C GLY A 151 -40.62 57.10 -36.85
N GLY A 152 -40.10 55.89 -36.90
CA GLY A 152 -38.93 55.54 -37.72
C GLY A 152 -39.16 54.20 -38.38
N GLU A 153 -39.89 54.19 -39.50
CA GLU A 153 -39.89 53.06 -40.43
C GLU A 153 -38.46 52.86 -40.95
N THR A 154 -37.67 52.03 -40.27
CA THR A 154 -36.56 51.35 -40.92
C THR A 154 -37.13 50.25 -41.81
N PRO A 155 -36.68 50.13 -43.08
CA PRO A 155 -37.15 49.07 -43.96
C PRO A 155 -36.88 47.70 -43.33
N PRO A 156 -37.67 46.66 -43.64
CA PRO A 156 -37.37 45.31 -43.19
C PRO A 156 -36.06 44.88 -43.87
N ASP A 157 -34.96 44.99 -43.14
CA ASP A 157 -33.68 44.45 -43.56
C ASP A 157 -33.78 42.92 -43.44
N HIS A 158 -34.41 42.33 -44.46
CA HIS A 158 -34.68 40.90 -44.57
C HIS A 158 -33.42 40.05 -44.43
N SER A 159 -32.24 40.64 -44.65
CA SER A 159 -30.91 40.03 -44.54
C SER A 159 -30.56 39.63 -43.10
N ALA A 160 -30.71 40.52 -42.11
CA ALA A 160 -30.38 40.22 -40.71
C ALA A 160 -31.36 39.22 -40.08
N ALA A 161 -32.65 39.33 -40.43
CA ALA A 161 -33.66 38.36 -40.01
C ALA A 161 -33.45 36.98 -40.67
N LEU A 162 -33.02 36.93 -41.94
CA LEU A 162 -32.66 35.69 -42.63
C LEU A 162 -31.40 35.06 -42.05
N ILE A 163 -30.36 35.84 -41.74
CA ILE A 163 -29.12 35.33 -41.13
C ILE A 163 -29.41 34.78 -39.73
N LYS A 164 -30.20 35.49 -38.92
CA LYS A 164 -30.63 34.99 -37.60
C LYS A 164 -31.44 33.71 -37.72
N LYS A 165 -32.42 33.66 -38.63
CA LYS A 165 -33.23 32.45 -38.88
C LYS A 165 -32.39 31.27 -39.41
N SER A 166 -31.36 31.53 -40.22
CA SER A 166 -30.42 30.52 -40.70
C SER A 166 -29.48 30.03 -39.61
N ALA A 167 -29.00 30.92 -38.72
CA ALA A 167 -28.19 30.57 -37.56
C ALA A 167 -28.99 29.76 -36.53
N ASP A 168 -30.22 30.18 -36.21
CA ASP A 168 -31.15 29.46 -35.33
C ASP A 168 -31.48 28.07 -35.91
N GLY A 169 -31.70 27.99 -37.24
CA GLY A 169 -31.92 26.71 -37.94
C GLY A 169 -30.68 25.82 -38.06
N PHE A 170 -29.47 26.37 -37.89
CA PHE A 170 -28.23 25.59 -37.81
C PHE A 170 -28.01 25.07 -36.38
N LEU A 171 -28.21 25.92 -35.37
CA LEU A 171 -28.17 25.55 -33.95
C LEU A 171 -29.18 24.45 -33.63
N SER A 172 -30.43 24.57 -34.10
CA SER A 172 -31.44 23.52 -33.90
C SER A 172 -31.00 22.18 -34.49
N ARG A 173 -30.40 22.18 -35.69
CA ARG A 173 -29.91 20.95 -36.32
C ARG A 173 -28.76 20.31 -35.54
N MET A 174 -27.90 21.11 -34.94
CA MET A 174 -26.82 20.61 -34.09
C MET A 174 -27.34 20.01 -32.77
N VAL A 175 -28.37 20.61 -32.17
CA VAL A 175 -29.04 20.05 -31.00
C VAL A 175 -29.71 18.72 -31.37
N ASP A 176 -30.38 18.65 -32.52
CA ASP A 176 -30.98 17.42 -33.02
C ASP A 176 -29.91 16.34 -33.32
N GLU A 177 -28.75 16.74 -33.88
CA GLU A 177 -27.59 15.85 -34.06
C GLU A 177 -27.08 15.32 -32.72
N LEU A 178 -26.92 16.18 -31.71
CA LEU A 178 -26.50 15.75 -30.38
C LEU A 178 -27.49 14.76 -29.76
N TYR A 179 -28.80 15.00 -29.90
CA TYR A 179 -29.82 14.06 -29.42
C TYR A 179 -29.84 12.75 -30.22
N SER A 180 -29.39 12.76 -31.47
CA SER A 180 -29.19 11.51 -32.21
C SER A 180 -27.99 10.69 -31.67
N ILE A 181 -26.97 11.36 -31.11
CA ILE A 181 -25.79 10.74 -30.50
C ILE A 181 -26.09 10.28 -29.06
N SER A 182 -26.78 11.11 -28.28
CA SER A 182 -27.16 10.85 -26.89
C SER A 182 -28.61 11.27 -26.64
N PRO A 183 -29.59 10.39 -26.92
CA PRO A 183 -31.01 10.69 -26.77
C PRO A 183 -31.41 11.09 -25.35
N SER A 184 -30.72 10.55 -24.34
CA SER A 184 -30.97 10.80 -22.91
C SER A 184 -30.89 12.28 -22.52
N LEU A 185 -30.19 13.12 -23.30
CA LEU A 185 -30.04 14.55 -23.04
C LEU A 185 -31.32 15.36 -23.31
N ASN A 186 -32.25 14.82 -24.11
CA ASN A 186 -33.53 15.48 -24.33
C ASN A 186 -34.44 15.29 -23.11
N ASP A 187 -34.37 16.23 -22.17
CA ASP A 187 -35.20 16.24 -20.96
C ASP A 187 -36.55 16.96 -21.11
N SER A 188 -36.88 17.42 -22.33
CA SER A 188 -38.24 17.88 -22.68
C SER A 188 -39.22 16.71 -22.89
N SER A 189 -38.69 15.49 -23.08
CA SER A 189 -39.45 14.25 -23.26
C SER A 189 -39.36 13.36 -22.02
N SER A 190 -40.46 12.71 -21.65
CA SER A 190 -40.48 11.67 -20.60
C SER A 190 -40.07 10.29 -21.11
N VAL A 191 -39.68 10.19 -22.40
CA VAL A 191 -39.39 8.95 -23.12
C VAL A 191 -38.07 9.11 -23.88
N ALA A 192 -37.20 8.12 -23.81
CA ALA A 192 -35.92 8.08 -24.51
C ALA A 192 -35.95 7.06 -25.66
N LEU A 193 -35.11 7.27 -26.68
CA LEU A 193 -34.91 6.31 -27.76
C LEU A 193 -33.84 5.29 -27.33
N ASP A 194 -34.20 4.01 -27.34
CA ASP A 194 -33.27 2.94 -27.05
C ASP A 194 -32.23 2.79 -28.19
N ASN A 195 -30.95 2.71 -27.84
CA ASN A 195 -29.88 2.72 -28.83
C ASN A 195 -29.77 1.39 -29.61
N GLU A 196 -30.19 0.28 -29.01
CA GLU A 196 -30.07 -1.06 -29.61
C GLU A 196 -31.32 -1.39 -30.44
N THR A 197 -32.49 -1.22 -29.83
CA THR A 197 -33.79 -1.58 -30.43
C THR A 197 -34.39 -0.46 -31.27
N ARG A 198 -33.89 0.78 -31.14
CA ARG A 198 -34.45 1.99 -31.76
C ARG A 198 -35.93 2.23 -31.40
N MET A 199 -36.41 1.65 -30.31
CA MET A 199 -37.77 1.84 -29.81
C MET A 199 -37.80 2.90 -28.70
N LEU A 200 -38.96 3.52 -28.53
CA LEU A 200 -39.20 4.47 -27.44
C LEU A 200 -39.41 3.71 -26.13
N ARG A 201 -38.66 4.07 -25.08
CA ARG A 201 -38.77 3.49 -23.73
C ARG A 201 -38.84 4.57 -22.65
N GLY A 202 -39.39 4.20 -21.49
CA GLY A 202 -39.34 5.06 -20.30
C GLY A 202 -37.90 5.32 -19.86
N LEU A 203 -37.68 6.44 -19.16
CA LEU A 203 -36.35 6.80 -18.64
C LEU A 203 -35.89 5.82 -17.56
N ASP A 204 -34.64 5.39 -17.64
CA ASP A 204 -33.98 4.53 -16.66
C ASP A 204 -32.87 5.29 -15.92
N GLU A 205 -32.21 4.63 -14.96
CA GLU A 205 -31.12 5.23 -14.18
C GLU A 205 -29.98 5.74 -15.09
N ARG A 206 -29.65 4.97 -16.14
CA ARG A 206 -28.65 5.35 -17.15
C ARG A 206 -28.96 6.70 -17.79
N ASP A 207 -30.21 6.97 -18.14
CA ASP A 207 -30.60 8.26 -18.72
C ASP A 207 -30.37 9.42 -17.75
N PHE A 208 -30.71 9.26 -16.47
CA PHE A 208 -30.46 10.29 -15.47
C PHE A 208 -28.96 10.55 -15.30
N ILE A 209 -28.14 9.50 -15.29
CA ILE A 209 -26.68 9.63 -15.17
C ILE A 209 -26.08 10.30 -16.40
N MET A 210 -26.56 10.00 -17.61
CA MET A 210 -26.13 10.69 -18.84
C MET A 210 -26.45 12.20 -18.79
N ARG A 211 -27.58 12.58 -18.19
CA ARG A 211 -27.90 13.99 -17.95
C ARG A 211 -26.96 14.62 -16.91
N PHE A 212 -26.57 13.90 -15.86
CA PHE A 212 -25.53 14.37 -14.92
C PHE A 212 -24.16 14.49 -15.58
N LEU A 213 -23.79 13.55 -16.46
CA LEU A 213 -22.56 13.60 -17.25
C LEU A 213 -22.48 14.86 -18.11
N PHE A 214 -23.60 15.25 -18.75
CA PHE A 214 -23.67 16.51 -19.47
C PHE A 214 -23.43 17.71 -18.56
N ARG A 215 -24.03 17.72 -17.36
CA ARG A 215 -23.83 18.81 -16.42
C ARG A 215 -22.38 18.89 -15.92
N GLU A 216 -21.75 17.75 -15.65
CA GLU A 216 -20.32 17.72 -15.29
C GLU A 216 -19.42 18.16 -16.44
N PHE A 217 -19.74 17.78 -17.68
CA PHE A 217 -19.06 18.30 -18.87
C PHE A 217 -19.24 19.82 -19.00
N LEU A 218 -20.44 20.33 -18.76
CA LEU A 218 -20.72 21.77 -18.76
C LEU A 218 -19.90 22.48 -17.68
N VAL A 219 -19.89 21.97 -16.44
CA VAL A 219 -19.07 22.54 -15.35
C VAL A 219 -17.57 22.46 -15.66
N ASP A 220 -17.14 21.48 -16.45
CA ASP A 220 -15.75 21.30 -16.88
C ASP A 220 -15.33 22.24 -18.03
N GLN A 221 -16.24 22.61 -18.93
CA GLN A 221 -15.91 23.33 -20.18
C GLN A 221 -16.44 24.75 -20.28
N ALA A 222 -17.53 25.06 -19.57
CA ALA A 222 -18.19 26.35 -19.70
C ALA A 222 -17.41 27.47 -19.01
N ASP A 223 -17.51 28.67 -19.60
CA ASP A 223 -17.07 29.89 -18.96
C ASP A 223 -18.03 30.35 -17.84
N ALA A 224 -17.65 31.43 -17.15
CA ALA A 224 -18.44 31.96 -16.04
C ALA A 224 -19.86 32.40 -16.45
N ASN A 225 -20.04 32.92 -17.66
CA ASN A 225 -21.32 33.43 -18.14
C ASN A 225 -22.27 32.28 -18.47
N MET A 226 -21.76 31.28 -19.19
CA MET A 226 -22.51 30.08 -19.54
C MET A 226 -22.92 29.28 -18.30
N LEU A 227 -22.07 29.21 -17.27
CA LEU A 227 -22.44 28.61 -15.98
C LEU A 227 -23.48 29.45 -15.21
N ALA A 228 -23.40 30.78 -15.28
CA ALA A 228 -24.39 31.66 -14.65
C ALA A 228 -25.76 31.52 -15.32
N GLU A 229 -25.81 31.36 -16.64
CA GLU A 229 -27.03 31.06 -17.39
C GLU A 229 -27.59 29.67 -17.05
N ALA A 230 -26.74 28.63 -17.04
CA ALA A 230 -27.13 27.27 -16.69
C ALA A 230 -27.69 27.11 -15.27
N ARG A 231 -27.38 28.04 -14.36
CA ARG A 231 -27.99 28.11 -13.01
C ARG A 231 -29.43 28.62 -13.01
N GLN A 232 -29.81 29.42 -14.00
CA GLN A 232 -31.14 30.03 -14.10
C GLN A 232 -32.10 29.16 -14.91
N ILE A 233 -31.57 28.27 -15.74
CA ILE A 233 -32.34 27.35 -16.56
C ILE A 233 -32.52 26.01 -15.82
N ASP A 234 -33.72 25.44 -15.95
CA ASP A 234 -34.16 24.23 -15.23
C ASP A 234 -34.09 22.95 -16.08
N SER A 235 -33.76 23.05 -17.36
CA SER A 235 -33.75 21.95 -18.33
C SER A 235 -32.56 22.04 -19.29
N ILE A 236 -31.99 20.87 -19.64
CA ILE A 236 -30.95 20.71 -20.64
C ILE A 236 -31.47 21.17 -22.02
N ASP A 237 -32.68 20.77 -22.41
CA ASP A 237 -33.22 21.17 -23.72
C ASP A 237 -33.39 22.69 -23.86
N LYS A 238 -33.94 23.36 -22.83
CA LYS A 238 -34.07 24.81 -22.82
C LYS A 238 -32.70 25.49 -22.93
N PHE A 239 -31.70 24.98 -22.22
CA PHE A 239 -30.34 25.52 -22.26
C PHE A 239 -29.69 25.31 -23.63
N MET A 240 -29.81 24.11 -24.21
CA MET A 240 -29.19 23.80 -25.50
C MET A 240 -29.81 24.58 -26.66
N ARG A 241 -31.15 24.75 -26.64
CA ARG A 241 -31.85 25.56 -27.64
C ARG A 241 -31.65 27.07 -27.43
N GLY A 242 -31.35 27.50 -26.21
CA GLY A 242 -30.99 28.89 -25.88
C GLY A 242 -29.51 29.22 -26.11
N CYS A 243 -28.64 28.21 -26.22
CA CYS A 243 -27.20 28.37 -26.33
C CYS A 243 -26.80 29.09 -27.62
N SER A 244 -26.14 30.23 -27.49
CA SER A 244 -25.62 31.00 -28.62
C SER A 244 -24.22 30.54 -29.10
N SER A 245 -23.58 29.60 -28.40
CA SER A 245 -22.22 29.14 -28.70
C SER A 245 -22.22 27.88 -29.57
N ILE A 246 -21.97 28.06 -30.87
CA ILE A 246 -21.79 26.96 -31.83
C ILE A 246 -20.60 26.08 -31.46
N GLU A 247 -19.50 26.67 -30.96
CA GLU A 247 -18.30 25.94 -30.58
C GLU A 247 -18.56 24.99 -29.42
N PHE A 248 -19.28 25.44 -28.39
CA PHE A 248 -19.68 24.60 -27.27
C PHE A 248 -20.55 23.41 -27.72
N LEU A 249 -21.53 23.63 -28.60
CA LEU A 249 -22.36 22.55 -29.14
C LEU A 249 -21.52 21.54 -29.95
N LYS A 250 -20.50 21.99 -30.70
CA LYS A 250 -19.58 21.09 -31.41
C LYS A 250 -18.77 20.25 -30.44
N ASP A 251 -18.28 20.87 -29.36
CA ASP A 251 -17.53 20.18 -28.32
C ASP A 251 -18.39 19.15 -27.59
N CYS A 252 -19.68 19.44 -27.35
CA CYS A 252 -20.66 18.47 -26.86
C CYS A 252 -20.79 17.28 -27.81
N CYS A 253 -21.08 17.50 -29.10
CA CYS A 253 -21.22 16.41 -30.08
C CYS A 253 -19.95 15.54 -30.13
N LYS A 254 -18.77 16.17 -30.16
CA LYS A 254 -17.48 15.47 -30.15
C LYS A 254 -17.27 14.67 -28.85
N PHE A 255 -17.59 15.25 -27.70
CA PHE A 255 -17.46 14.58 -26.41
C PHE A 255 -18.36 13.34 -26.34
N PHE A 256 -19.67 13.46 -26.61
CA PHE A 256 -20.58 12.31 -26.53
C PHE A 256 -20.28 11.25 -27.59
N THR A 257 -19.81 11.65 -28.78
CA THR A 257 -19.33 10.69 -29.80
C THR A 257 -18.12 9.90 -29.29
N THR A 258 -17.11 10.59 -28.75
CA THR A 258 -15.89 9.95 -28.24
C THR A 258 -16.13 9.16 -26.95
N PHE A 259 -17.07 9.60 -26.11
CA PHE A 259 -17.52 8.91 -24.90
C PHE A 259 -18.19 7.59 -25.25
N ASN A 260 -19.15 7.59 -26.18
CA ASN A 260 -19.81 6.37 -26.66
C ASN A 260 -18.83 5.42 -27.36
N ALA A 261 -17.78 5.95 -27.99
CA ALA A 261 -16.69 5.17 -28.58
C ALA A 261 -15.65 4.67 -27.55
N LYS A 262 -15.83 4.95 -26.25
CA LYS A 262 -14.92 4.55 -25.14
C LYS A 262 -13.50 5.11 -25.24
N CYS A 263 -13.31 6.17 -26.02
CA CYS A 263 -12.00 6.78 -26.30
C CYS A 263 -11.88 8.21 -25.76
N SER A 264 -12.82 8.65 -24.92
CA SER A 264 -12.77 10.00 -24.36
C SER A 264 -11.69 10.10 -23.28
N PRO A 265 -10.80 11.09 -23.31
CA PRO A 265 -9.87 11.34 -22.20
C PRO A 265 -10.58 11.85 -20.93
N LYS A 266 -11.91 12.07 -21.00
CA LYS A 266 -12.73 12.60 -19.91
C LYS A 266 -13.71 11.56 -19.35
N LEU A 267 -13.39 10.27 -19.45
CA LEU A 267 -14.20 9.22 -18.86
C LEU A 267 -14.39 9.39 -17.34
N TYR A 268 -13.42 10.03 -16.65
CA TYR A 268 -13.54 10.37 -15.23
C TYR A 268 -14.77 11.24 -14.91
N LEU A 269 -15.36 11.97 -15.87
CA LEU A 269 -16.59 12.74 -15.63
C LEU A 269 -17.79 11.84 -15.33
N LEU A 270 -17.78 10.59 -15.81
CA LEU A 270 -18.83 9.61 -15.50
C LEU A 270 -18.83 9.27 -14.01
N ARG A 271 -17.65 9.16 -13.38
CA ARG A 271 -17.56 8.91 -11.93
C ARG A 271 -18.21 10.04 -11.12
N LYS A 272 -17.98 11.29 -11.55
CA LYS A 272 -18.59 12.48 -10.92
C LYS A 272 -20.09 12.50 -11.13
N ALA A 273 -20.54 12.21 -12.35
CA ALA A 273 -21.97 12.12 -12.67
C ALA A 273 -22.70 11.08 -11.81
N VAL A 274 -22.09 9.93 -11.55
CA VAL A 274 -22.65 8.91 -10.64
C VAL A 274 -22.65 9.39 -9.19
N CYS A 275 -21.56 10.02 -8.72
CA CYS A 275 -21.52 10.61 -7.38
C CYS A 275 -22.59 11.69 -7.19
N ASP A 276 -22.81 12.54 -8.19
CA ASP A 276 -23.83 13.61 -8.15
C ASP A 276 -25.25 13.05 -8.24
N TYR A 277 -25.45 11.99 -9.01
CA TYR A 277 -26.72 11.26 -9.06
C TYR A 277 -27.09 10.65 -7.69
N LEU A 278 -26.09 10.13 -6.97
CA LEU A 278 -26.24 9.53 -5.64
C LEU A 278 -26.07 10.53 -4.50
N LEU A 279 -25.96 11.83 -4.80
CA LEU A 279 -25.64 12.85 -3.82
C LEU A 279 -26.70 12.93 -2.72
N ASP A 280 -26.25 12.95 -1.45
CA ASP A 280 -27.13 13.19 -0.32
C ASP A 280 -27.84 14.54 -0.50
N PRO A 281 -29.19 14.61 -0.37
CA PRO A 281 -29.94 15.85 -0.44
C PRO A 281 -29.41 16.99 0.44
N GLN A 282 -28.73 16.68 1.54
CA GLN A 282 -28.15 17.63 2.50
C GLN A 282 -26.69 18.01 2.18
N ALA A 283 -26.04 17.35 1.22
CA ALA A 283 -24.66 17.67 0.86
C ALA A 283 -24.54 19.08 0.27
N PRO A 284 -23.42 19.80 0.50
CA PRO A 284 -23.16 21.08 -0.13
C PRO A 284 -23.18 20.95 -1.66
N SER A 285 -24.12 21.62 -2.31
CA SER A 285 -24.36 21.49 -3.75
C SER A 285 -24.66 22.82 -4.44
N ILE A 286 -24.48 22.87 -5.76
CA ILE A 286 -24.94 23.95 -6.64
C ILE A 286 -26.03 23.43 -7.58
N MET A 287 -27.02 24.27 -7.89
CA MET A 287 -28.05 23.94 -8.89
C MET A 287 -27.54 24.26 -10.29
N ILE A 288 -27.56 23.30 -11.20
CA ILE A 288 -27.21 23.46 -12.62
C ILE A 288 -28.24 22.69 -13.45
N LEU A 289 -28.92 23.38 -14.37
CA LEU A 289 -29.92 22.79 -15.26
C LEU A 289 -30.95 21.96 -14.48
N GLY A 290 -31.48 22.54 -13.41
CA GLY A 290 -32.51 21.92 -12.56
C GLY A 290 -32.05 20.79 -11.62
N ALA A 291 -30.76 20.42 -11.57
CA ALA A 291 -30.25 19.38 -10.68
C ALA A 291 -29.15 19.87 -9.73
N LYS A 292 -29.02 19.22 -8.57
CA LYS A 292 -27.95 19.47 -7.59
C LYS A 292 -26.66 18.75 -8.02
N ILE A 293 -25.57 19.49 -8.07
CA ILE A 293 -24.21 18.96 -8.32
C ILE A 293 -23.36 19.28 -7.10
N ALA A 294 -22.54 18.33 -6.66
CA ALA A 294 -21.75 18.52 -5.45
C ALA A 294 -20.76 19.69 -5.60
N ALA A 295 -20.58 20.45 -4.52
CA ALA A 295 -19.59 21.51 -4.48
C ALA A 295 -18.16 20.91 -4.48
N GLN A 296 -17.18 21.61 -5.06
CA GLN A 296 -15.81 21.09 -5.21
C GLN A 296 -15.11 20.68 -3.90
N ASP A 297 -15.58 21.17 -2.75
CA ASP A 297 -15.03 20.88 -1.43
C ASP A 297 -15.79 19.75 -0.70
N SER A 298 -16.84 19.17 -1.30
CA SER A 298 -17.53 18.02 -0.74
C SER A 298 -16.69 16.77 -0.94
N PRO A 299 -16.46 15.94 0.09
CA PRO A 299 -15.80 14.66 -0.08
C PRO A 299 -16.68 13.74 -0.91
N GLN A 300 -16.41 13.66 -2.22
CA GLN A 300 -17.00 12.66 -3.10
C GLN A 300 -16.21 11.35 -2.92
N ARG A 301 -16.91 10.22 -2.80
CA ARG A 301 -16.32 8.88 -2.70
C ARG A 301 -17.13 7.89 -3.52
N MET A 302 -16.46 6.92 -4.11
CA MET A 302 -17.14 5.85 -4.86
C MET A 302 -17.60 4.75 -3.89
N THR A 303 -18.84 4.87 -3.44
CA THR A 303 -19.49 3.87 -2.59
C THR A 303 -19.83 2.60 -3.37
N THR A 304 -20.15 1.50 -2.67
CA THR A 304 -20.65 0.26 -3.27
C THR A 304 -21.79 0.51 -4.26
N LYS A 305 -22.78 1.33 -3.89
CA LYS A 305 -23.89 1.71 -4.77
C LYS A 305 -23.42 2.46 -6.03
N GLY A 306 -22.38 3.30 -5.91
CA GLY A 306 -21.79 3.98 -7.06
C GLY A 306 -21.18 3.00 -8.06
N TRP A 307 -20.46 1.99 -7.56
CA TRP A 307 -19.91 0.94 -8.41
C TRP A 307 -20.98 0.03 -9.01
N ASP A 308 -22.03 -0.31 -8.27
CA ASP A 308 -23.19 -1.06 -8.77
C ASP A 308 -23.84 -0.34 -9.95
N VAL A 309 -24.06 0.97 -9.81
CA VAL A 309 -24.62 1.82 -10.86
C VAL A 309 -23.73 1.82 -12.11
N LEU A 310 -22.40 1.90 -11.95
CA LEU A 310 -21.46 1.81 -13.07
C LEU A 310 -21.48 0.44 -13.74
N PHE A 311 -21.56 -0.64 -12.96
CA PHE A 311 -21.62 -2.00 -13.49
C PHE A 311 -22.91 -2.20 -14.31
N ILE A 312 -24.07 -1.98 -13.69
CA ILE A 312 -25.38 -2.22 -14.31
C ILE A 312 -25.56 -1.38 -15.59
N ASN A 313 -25.21 -0.10 -15.55
CA ASN A 313 -25.56 0.84 -16.62
C ASN A 313 -24.43 1.11 -17.63
N PHE A 314 -23.16 0.83 -17.25
CA PHE A 314 -21.98 1.25 -18.00
C PHE A 314 -20.87 0.19 -18.06
N THR A 315 -21.15 -1.11 -17.87
CA THR A 315 -20.20 -2.23 -18.11
C THR A 315 -19.51 -2.18 -19.47
N GLY A 316 -20.16 -1.62 -20.49
CA GLY A 316 -19.53 -1.40 -21.79
C GLY A 316 -18.38 -0.39 -21.74
N ILE A 317 -18.43 0.61 -20.85
CA ILE A 317 -17.45 1.70 -20.76
C ILE A 317 -16.43 1.42 -19.64
N VAL A 318 -16.91 0.91 -18.51
CA VAL A 318 -16.13 0.59 -17.33
C VAL A 318 -15.81 -0.90 -17.36
N GLY A 319 -14.52 -1.23 -17.45
CA GLY A 319 -14.00 -2.58 -17.38
C GLY A 319 -13.00 -2.72 -16.24
N TRP A 320 -12.66 -3.97 -15.89
CA TRP A 320 -11.73 -4.25 -14.80
C TRP A 320 -10.35 -3.60 -14.96
N TRP A 321 -9.96 -3.30 -16.21
CA TRP A 321 -8.67 -2.70 -16.59
C TRP A 321 -8.63 -1.18 -16.46
N ASN A 322 -9.76 -0.50 -16.23
CA ASN A 322 -9.81 0.98 -16.15
C ASN A 322 -10.47 1.52 -14.87
N PHE A 323 -10.60 0.71 -13.81
CA PHE A 323 -11.12 1.15 -12.51
C PHE A 323 -10.42 2.38 -11.94
N ASP A 324 -9.10 2.48 -12.14
CA ASP A 324 -8.30 3.64 -11.71
C ASP A 324 -8.83 4.97 -12.30
N GLN A 325 -9.52 4.92 -13.45
CA GLN A 325 -10.13 6.11 -14.05
C GLN A 325 -11.37 6.62 -13.33
N PHE A 326 -12.03 5.73 -12.59
CA PHE A 326 -13.28 5.99 -11.89
C PHE A 326 -13.11 6.10 -10.37
N ALA A 327 -11.93 5.78 -9.83
CA ALA A 327 -11.58 5.98 -8.44
C ALA A 327 -11.27 7.45 -8.10
N ILE A 328 -11.64 7.89 -6.90
CA ILE A 328 -11.31 9.21 -6.34
C ILE A 328 -10.15 9.07 -5.35
N GLU A 329 -10.24 8.08 -4.46
CA GLU A 329 -9.20 7.67 -3.51
C GLU A 329 -8.74 6.24 -3.84
N PHE A 330 -7.52 5.85 -3.45
CA PHE A 330 -7.04 4.48 -3.68
C PHE A 330 -7.95 3.45 -2.98
N GLU A 331 -8.60 3.85 -1.89
CA GLU A 331 -9.56 3.03 -1.18
C GLU A 331 -10.77 2.63 -2.05
N ASP A 332 -11.15 3.45 -3.04
CA ASP A 332 -12.22 3.09 -3.98
C ASP A 332 -11.80 1.91 -4.86
N ILE A 333 -10.51 1.81 -5.22
CA ILE A 333 -9.94 0.68 -5.97
C ILE A 333 -9.96 -0.57 -5.10
N VAL A 334 -9.55 -0.45 -3.83
CA VAL A 334 -9.60 -1.56 -2.87
C VAL A 334 -11.03 -2.07 -2.73
N LEU A 335 -12.00 -1.16 -2.58
CA LEU A 335 -13.42 -1.48 -2.45
C LEU A 335 -13.92 -2.25 -3.69
N VAL A 336 -13.74 -1.72 -4.91
CA VAL A 336 -14.28 -2.38 -6.11
C VAL A 336 -13.63 -3.74 -6.35
N LYS A 337 -12.30 -3.86 -6.16
CA LYS A 337 -11.61 -5.14 -6.28
C LYS A 337 -12.09 -6.15 -5.24
N THR A 338 -12.32 -5.71 -4.00
CA THR A 338 -12.87 -6.57 -2.95
C THR A 338 -14.27 -7.08 -3.29
N LEU A 339 -15.15 -6.20 -3.78
CA LEU A 339 -16.50 -6.60 -4.24
C LEU A 339 -16.45 -7.54 -5.46
N THR A 340 -15.49 -7.35 -6.36
CA THR A 340 -15.23 -8.28 -7.48
C THR A 340 -14.81 -9.66 -6.98
N GLU A 341 -13.94 -9.75 -5.97
CA GLU A 341 -13.56 -11.04 -5.35
C GLU A 341 -14.73 -11.72 -4.61
N PHE A 342 -15.65 -10.94 -4.04
CA PHE A 342 -16.93 -11.44 -3.54
C PHE A 342 -17.93 -11.82 -4.63
N ARG A 343 -17.52 -11.81 -5.91
CA ARG A 343 -18.35 -12.16 -7.07
C ARG A 343 -19.60 -11.30 -7.26
N ARG A 344 -19.65 -10.10 -6.67
CA ARG A 344 -20.78 -9.17 -6.83
C ARG A 344 -21.01 -8.77 -8.30
N TYR A 345 -19.94 -8.72 -9.08
CA TYR A 345 -19.94 -8.27 -10.47
C TYR A 345 -19.65 -9.41 -11.46
N GLU A 346 -20.04 -10.63 -11.10
CA GLU A 346 -20.05 -11.78 -12.00
C GLU A 346 -21.24 -11.69 -12.98
N SER A 347 -21.06 -12.14 -14.22
CA SER A 347 -22.14 -12.19 -15.22
C SER A 347 -22.85 -13.53 -15.13
N GLU A 348 -24.18 -13.55 -15.06
CA GLU A 348 -24.97 -14.79 -15.04
C GLU A 348 -25.02 -15.50 -16.41
N ASP A 349 -24.69 -14.78 -17.50
CA ASP A 349 -24.66 -15.34 -18.86
C ASP A 349 -23.25 -15.84 -19.22
N ASP A 350 -23.06 -17.17 -19.24
CA ASP A 350 -21.82 -17.86 -19.66
C ASP A 350 -21.35 -17.51 -21.09
N ASN A 351 -22.22 -16.90 -21.91
CA ASN A 351 -21.94 -16.54 -23.31
C ASN A 351 -21.51 -15.08 -23.51
N GLU A 352 -21.56 -14.22 -22.49
CA GLU A 352 -21.16 -12.81 -22.62
C GLU A 352 -20.05 -12.43 -21.62
N SER A 353 -18.90 -11.99 -22.14
CA SER A 353 -17.75 -11.47 -21.38
C SER A 353 -18.02 -10.10 -20.71
N ARG A 354 -19.19 -9.92 -20.10
CA ARG A 354 -19.63 -8.63 -19.50
C ARG A 354 -19.32 -8.49 -18.01
N GLY A 355 -18.97 -9.58 -17.32
CA GLY A 355 -18.59 -9.53 -15.90
C GLY A 355 -17.26 -8.81 -15.66
N TRP A 356 -17.13 -8.15 -14.51
CA TRP A 356 -15.85 -7.57 -14.08
C TRP A 356 -14.94 -8.61 -13.41
N TYR A 357 -15.52 -9.72 -12.93
CA TYR A 357 -14.77 -10.85 -12.42
C TYR A 357 -14.25 -11.71 -13.57
N VAL A 358 -12.93 -11.77 -13.73
CA VAL A 358 -12.27 -12.62 -14.75
C VAL A 358 -11.30 -13.56 -14.04
N PRO A 359 -11.66 -14.82 -13.76
CA PRO A 359 -10.84 -15.74 -12.96
C PRO A 359 -9.39 -15.87 -13.45
N GLU A 360 -9.18 -15.94 -14.77
CA GLU A 360 -7.86 -16.09 -15.38
C GLU A 360 -6.94 -14.86 -15.20
N GLN A 361 -7.51 -13.70 -14.91
CA GLN A 361 -6.79 -12.43 -14.73
C GLN A 361 -6.79 -11.97 -13.27
N HIS A 362 -7.84 -12.31 -12.53
CA HIS A 362 -8.01 -12.02 -11.11
C HIS A 362 -7.30 -13.03 -10.22
N SER A 363 -7.21 -14.31 -10.63
CA SER A 363 -6.47 -15.37 -9.96
C SER A 363 -6.53 -16.70 -10.72
N PRO A 364 -5.68 -16.95 -11.73
CA PRO A 364 -5.52 -18.32 -12.21
C PRO A 364 -4.92 -19.21 -11.10
N ARG A 365 -4.28 -18.59 -10.08
CA ARG A 365 -3.78 -19.16 -8.80
C ARG A 365 -3.55 -18.12 -7.66
N GLY A 366 -4.13 -16.92 -7.73
CA GLY A 366 -3.76 -15.82 -6.81
C GLY A 366 -4.52 -15.85 -5.48
N SER A 367 -3.83 -15.53 -4.39
CA SER A 367 -4.46 -15.42 -3.07
C SER A 367 -5.36 -14.19 -3.00
N VAL A 368 -6.60 -14.40 -2.53
CA VAL A 368 -7.60 -13.36 -2.23
C VAL A 368 -7.16 -12.49 -1.03
N LEU A 369 -6.30 -13.05 -0.18
CA LEU A 369 -5.93 -12.49 1.11
C LEU A 369 -5.25 -11.10 1.05
N PRO A 370 -4.29 -10.82 0.14
CA PRO A 370 -3.72 -9.48 -0.02
C PRO A 370 -4.78 -8.42 -0.35
N ILE A 371 -5.74 -8.74 -1.24
CA ILE A 371 -6.82 -7.81 -1.63
C ILE A 371 -7.69 -7.49 -0.41
N MET A 372 -8.07 -8.50 0.37
CA MET A 372 -8.85 -8.32 1.61
C MET A 372 -8.09 -7.49 2.66
N HIS A 373 -6.76 -7.46 2.59
CA HIS A 373 -5.93 -6.59 3.43
C HIS A 373 -5.64 -5.21 2.83
N GLY A 374 -6.11 -4.94 1.62
CA GLY A 374 -5.98 -3.66 0.92
C GLY A 374 -4.73 -3.52 0.05
N PHE A 375 -4.06 -4.63 -0.27
CA PHE A 375 -2.94 -4.67 -1.21
C PHE A 375 -3.42 -5.06 -2.60
N ILE A 376 -3.25 -4.18 -3.59
CA ILE A 376 -3.70 -4.39 -4.97
C ILE A 376 -2.50 -4.60 -5.89
N THR A 377 -2.47 -5.74 -6.57
CA THR A 377 -1.44 -6.04 -7.57
C THR A 377 -1.67 -5.21 -8.84
N VAL A 378 -0.61 -4.57 -9.33
CA VAL A 378 -0.60 -3.79 -10.58
C VAL A 378 -0.07 -4.64 -11.72
N THR A 379 1.11 -5.22 -11.51
CA THR A 379 1.73 -6.13 -12.47
C THR A 379 2.52 -7.17 -11.73
N ARG A 380 2.65 -8.35 -12.33
CA ARG A 380 3.46 -9.44 -11.84
C ARG A 380 4.14 -10.10 -13.02
N SER A 381 5.32 -10.63 -12.79
CA SER A 381 5.93 -11.50 -13.78
C SER A 381 5.13 -12.78 -13.98
N SER A 382 4.54 -12.98 -15.17
CA SER A 382 3.98 -14.26 -15.59
C SER A 382 5.05 -15.08 -16.32
N PHE A 383 6.07 -15.53 -15.58
CA PHE A 383 6.97 -16.54 -16.12
C PHE A 383 6.36 -17.89 -15.83
N ASP A 384 5.55 -18.38 -16.77
CA ASP A 384 5.27 -19.81 -16.85
C ASP A 384 6.62 -20.53 -16.89
N SER A 385 6.72 -21.60 -16.11
CA SER A 385 7.95 -22.31 -15.85
C SER A 385 8.60 -22.82 -17.13
N GLU A 386 9.44 -22.00 -17.76
CA GLU A 386 10.53 -22.55 -18.55
C GLU A 386 11.53 -23.10 -17.54
N GLU A 387 11.35 -24.38 -17.23
CA GLU A 387 12.28 -25.12 -16.40
C GLU A 387 13.69 -24.93 -16.94
N PHE A 388 14.55 -24.57 -16.01
CA PHE A 388 15.99 -24.43 -16.15
C PHE A 388 16.58 -25.55 -17.01
N THR A 389 16.74 -25.29 -18.30
CA THR A 389 17.56 -26.11 -19.18
C THR A 389 18.28 -25.18 -20.10
N ALA A 390 19.62 -25.27 -20.10
CA ALA A 390 20.41 -24.65 -21.13
C ALA A 390 19.91 -25.21 -22.47
N GLN A 391 19.23 -24.39 -23.26
CA GLN A 391 18.60 -24.84 -24.49
C GLN A 391 19.65 -24.78 -25.59
N THR A 392 19.91 -25.92 -26.23
CA THR A 392 20.76 -25.93 -27.43
C THR A 392 19.91 -25.52 -28.61
N ARG A 393 20.17 -24.33 -29.15
CA ARG A 393 19.51 -23.81 -30.34
C ARG A 393 20.58 -23.44 -31.36
N ASN A 394 20.54 -24.06 -32.54
CA ASN A 394 21.47 -23.79 -33.65
C ASN A 394 22.96 -23.89 -33.26
N ASP A 395 23.37 -24.99 -32.61
CA ASP A 395 24.75 -25.23 -32.13
C ASP A 395 25.27 -24.22 -31.09
N VAL A 396 24.39 -23.41 -30.52
CA VAL A 396 24.68 -22.51 -29.41
C VAL A 396 23.86 -22.95 -28.21
N VAL A 397 24.51 -23.10 -27.07
CA VAL A 397 23.88 -23.37 -25.78
C VAL A 397 23.50 -22.02 -25.17
N GLU A 398 22.23 -21.81 -24.86
CA GLU A 398 21.72 -20.60 -24.23
C GLU A 398 21.24 -20.89 -22.81
N GLU A 399 21.68 -20.09 -21.83
CA GLU A 399 21.19 -20.14 -20.46
C GLU A 399 20.45 -18.83 -20.13
N SER A 400 19.23 -18.97 -19.61
CA SER A 400 18.40 -17.85 -19.17
C SER A 400 18.14 -17.95 -17.66
N GLN A 401 18.19 -16.81 -16.98
CA GLN A 401 17.81 -16.69 -15.58
C GLN A 401 16.77 -15.62 -15.40
N VAL A 402 15.75 -15.95 -14.61
CA VAL A 402 14.60 -15.09 -14.38
C VAL A 402 14.30 -15.03 -12.89
N ARG A 403 14.02 -13.82 -12.40
CA ARG A 403 13.54 -13.56 -11.05
C ARG A 403 12.07 -13.21 -11.10
N ALA A 404 11.30 -13.79 -10.18
CA ALA A 404 9.93 -13.33 -9.98
C ALA A 404 9.94 -11.90 -9.44
N TYR A 405 9.01 -11.08 -9.91
CA TYR A 405 8.75 -9.78 -9.33
C TYR A 405 7.25 -9.48 -9.28
N LEU A 406 6.89 -8.63 -8.34
CA LEU A 406 5.54 -8.18 -8.09
C LEU A 406 5.56 -6.67 -7.86
N VAL A 407 4.70 -5.97 -8.58
CA VAL A 407 4.38 -4.57 -8.31
C VAL A 407 2.97 -4.50 -7.75
N GLY A 408 2.83 -3.89 -6.58
CA GLY A 408 1.53 -3.66 -5.97
C GLY A 408 1.44 -2.33 -5.24
N ARG A 409 0.24 -1.99 -4.83
CA ARG A 409 -0.10 -0.71 -4.21
C ARG A 409 -0.91 -0.92 -2.95
N MET A 410 -0.73 -0.04 -1.98
CA MET A 410 -1.48 -0.05 -0.73
C MET A 410 -1.72 1.38 -0.25
N SER A 411 -2.93 1.69 0.22
CA SER A 411 -3.27 3.05 0.67
C SER A 411 -2.31 3.54 1.77
N LYS A 412 -1.91 4.82 1.72
CA LYS A 412 -1.17 5.49 2.80
C LYS A 412 -1.98 5.62 4.07
N MET A 413 -3.31 5.61 3.94
CA MET A 413 -4.25 5.64 5.07
C MET A 413 -4.34 4.27 5.75
N ASN A 414 -3.88 3.20 5.10
CA ASN A 414 -3.84 1.89 5.71
C ASN A 414 -2.67 1.80 6.72
N PRO A 415 -2.94 1.57 8.01
CA PRO A 415 -1.90 1.57 9.05
C PRO A 415 -0.85 0.47 8.87
N TRP A 416 -1.13 -0.54 8.05
CA TRP A 416 -0.26 -1.68 7.82
C TRP A 416 0.73 -1.46 6.68
N ALA A 417 0.54 -0.48 5.81
CA ALA A 417 1.36 -0.33 4.60
C ALA A 417 2.85 -0.13 4.91
N ARG A 418 3.19 0.76 5.86
CA ARG A 418 4.59 0.96 6.28
C ARG A 418 5.17 -0.23 7.04
N ARG A 419 4.34 -0.93 7.84
CA ARG A 419 4.76 -2.13 8.58
C ARG A 419 5.03 -3.29 7.62
N LEU A 420 4.22 -3.42 6.57
CA LEU A 420 4.44 -4.37 5.49
C LEU A 420 5.77 -4.06 4.78
N ALA A 421 6.02 -2.80 4.43
CA ALA A 421 7.27 -2.40 3.80
C ALA A 421 8.50 -2.81 4.63
N GLN A 422 8.45 -2.58 5.96
CA GLN A 422 9.49 -3.00 6.90
C GLN A 422 9.63 -4.51 6.97
N GLU A 423 8.51 -5.23 7.16
CA GLU A 423 8.49 -6.70 7.26
C GLU A 423 9.05 -7.38 6.00
N LEU A 424 8.68 -6.89 4.80
CA LEU A 424 9.22 -7.42 3.55
C LEU A 424 10.70 -7.09 3.39
N ASN A 425 11.13 -5.89 3.79
CA ASN A 425 12.54 -5.50 3.72
C ASN A 425 13.43 -6.31 4.68
N GLU A 426 12.87 -6.79 5.79
CA GLU A 426 13.57 -7.69 6.71
C GLU A 426 13.79 -9.11 6.16
N ARG A 427 13.05 -9.51 5.11
CA ARG A 427 13.20 -10.81 4.44
C ARG A 427 14.35 -10.80 3.43
N THR A 428 15.50 -10.29 3.87
CA THR A 428 16.67 -9.92 3.06
C THR A 428 17.29 -11.08 2.30
N VAL A 429 17.05 -12.33 2.69
CA VAL A 429 17.57 -13.51 2.00
C VAL A 429 16.77 -13.84 0.75
N HIS A 430 15.44 -13.64 0.81
CA HIS A 430 14.54 -13.99 -0.28
C HIS A 430 14.17 -12.80 -1.15
N LEU A 431 14.10 -11.59 -0.58
CA LEU A 431 13.51 -10.44 -1.23
C LEU A 431 14.48 -9.26 -1.36
N GLN A 432 14.33 -8.56 -2.47
CA GLN A 432 14.72 -7.17 -2.69
C GLN A 432 13.44 -6.36 -2.75
N VAL A 433 13.33 -5.32 -1.92
CA VAL A 433 12.12 -4.53 -1.79
C VAL A 433 12.44 -3.07 -2.04
N LEU A 434 11.69 -2.44 -2.92
CA LEU A 434 11.68 -1.01 -3.14
C LEU A 434 10.26 -0.52 -2.82
N VAL A 435 10.14 0.46 -1.94
CA VAL A 435 8.85 1.11 -1.66
C VAL A 435 8.98 2.60 -1.88
N SER A 436 8.14 3.15 -2.75
CA SER A 436 8.13 4.58 -3.10
C SER A 436 6.78 5.22 -2.72
N ASP A 437 6.83 6.54 -2.54
CA ASP A 437 5.62 7.35 -2.43
C ASP A 437 5.08 7.67 -3.84
N GLY A 438 3.82 7.31 -4.11
CA GLY A 438 3.18 7.54 -5.42
C GLY A 438 2.85 9.01 -5.74
N GLU A 439 2.99 9.94 -4.80
CA GLU A 439 2.80 11.38 -5.04
C GLU A 439 4.03 12.05 -5.64
N ASP A 440 5.22 11.54 -5.31
CA ASP A 440 6.46 12.07 -5.84
C ASP A 440 6.70 11.47 -7.22
N ASN A 441 6.54 12.28 -8.28
CA ASN A 441 6.93 11.97 -9.67
C ASN A 441 8.41 11.55 -9.84
N LYS A 442 9.17 11.40 -8.75
CA LYS A 442 10.57 10.98 -8.71
C LYS A 442 10.80 9.61 -8.04
N MET A 443 9.74 8.87 -7.68
CA MET A 443 9.84 7.58 -6.97
C MET A 443 10.93 7.58 -5.88
N THR A 444 10.92 8.58 -4.99
CA THR A 444 11.95 8.61 -3.94
C THR A 444 11.66 7.46 -2.97
N PRO A 445 12.59 6.51 -2.79
CA PRO A 445 12.29 5.31 -2.02
C PRO A 445 12.26 5.61 -0.52
N ILE A 446 11.16 5.22 0.12
CA ILE A 446 11.00 5.19 1.57
C ILE A 446 11.79 3.99 2.14
N VAL A 447 11.81 2.90 1.40
CA VAL A 447 12.67 1.74 1.65
C VAL A 447 13.58 1.59 0.43
N PRO A 448 14.88 1.94 0.53
CA PRO A 448 15.81 1.74 -0.55
C PRO A 448 16.12 0.26 -0.73
N LEU A 449 16.58 -0.11 -1.93
CA LEU A 449 17.11 -1.44 -2.17
C LEU A 449 18.28 -1.72 -1.21
N SER A 450 18.17 -2.81 -0.47
CA SER A 450 19.25 -3.32 0.37
C SER A 450 20.25 -4.12 -0.49
N GLY A 451 21.52 -3.67 -0.58
CA GLY A 451 22.63 -4.38 -1.25
C GLY A 451 23.48 -3.52 -2.20
N GLU A 452 24.46 -4.15 -2.87
CA GLU A 452 25.40 -3.47 -3.79
C GLU A 452 24.78 -3.08 -5.14
N ASP A 453 23.74 -3.80 -5.60
CA ASP A 453 23.11 -3.58 -6.90
C ASP A 453 21.89 -2.67 -6.79
N GLN A 454 22.04 -1.41 -7.20
CA GLN A 454 20.96 -0.41 -7.22
C GLN A 454 19.98 -0.62 -8.39
N ASN A 455 20.33 -1.45 -9.39
CA ASN A 455 19.45 -1.76 -10.51
C ASN A 455 19.47 -3.29 -10.77
N PRO A 456 18.83 -4.08 -9.90
CA PRO A 456 18.84 -5.53 -10.02
C PRO A 456 18.26 -5.97 -11.37
N TRP A 457 18.96 -6.89 -12.02
CA TRP A 457 18.43 -7.61 -13.17
C TRP A 457 17.25 -8.49 -12.75
N LEU A 458 16.28 -8.63 -13.66
CA LEU A 458 15.08 -9.46 -13.54
C LEU A 458 15.10 -10.61 -14.54
N LYS A 459 15.60 -10.35 -15.75
CA LYS A 459 15.86 -11.36 -16.77
C LYS A 459 17.25 -11.14 -17.37
N ARG A 460 18.01 -12.22 -17.49
CA ARG A 460 19.32 -12.21 -18.15
C ARG A 460 19.58 -13.50 -18.89
N THR A 461 20.34 -13.40 -19.98
CA THR A 461 20.70 -14.52 -20.84
C THR A 461 22.21 -14.54 -21.09
N ARG A 462 22.77 -15.71 -21.32
CA ARG A 462 24.14 -15.87 -21.83
C ARG A 462 24.16 -17.04 -22.81
N SER A 463 25.06 -16.98 -23.78
CA SER A 463 25.12 -17.97 -24.85
C SER A 463 26.56 -18.37 -25.12
N GLY A 464 26.82 -19.67 -25.30
CA GLY A 464 28.15 -20.19 -25.57
C GLY A 464 28.12 -21.43 -26.46
N PRO A 465 29.25 -21.82 -27.08
CA PRO A 465 29.31 -22.98 -27.96
C PRO A 465 29.07 -24.32 -27.24
N THR A 466 29.35 -24.39 -25.93
CA THR A 466 29.13 -25.59 -25.10
C THR A 466 28.62 -25.20 -23.71
N GLN A 467 27.98 -26.14 -23.01
CA GLN A 467 27.53 -25.92 -21.63
C GLN A 467 28.69 -25.58 -20.68
N GLU A 468 29.89 -26.14 -20.91
CA GLU A 468 31.09 -25.85 -20.13
C GLU A 468 31.60 -24.42 -20.37
N SER A 469 31.47 -23.90 -21.60
CA SER A 469 31.87 -22.53 -21.95
C SER A 469 30.98 -21.45 -21.33
N LEU A 470 29.73 -21.77 -20.97
CA LEU A 470 28.81 -20.82 -20.36
C LEU A 470 29.37 -20.21 -19.07
N GLY A 471 30.15 -20.96 -18.30
CA GLY A 471 30.74 -20.50 -17.04
C GLY A 471 31.62 -19.25 -17.18
N SER A 472 32.22 -19.05 -18.36
CA SER A 472 33.08 -17.90 -18.69
C SER A 472 32.39 -16.79 -19.49
N GLU A 473 31.21 -17.03 -20.04
CA GLU A 473 30.48 -16.03 -20.82
C GLU A 473 29.79 -15.00 -19.92
N GLU A 474 29.79 -13.73 -20.35
CA GLU A 474 29.12 -12.64 -19.65
C GLU A 474 27.59 -12.72 -19.78
N TRP A 475 26.90 -12.24 -18.75
CA TRP A 475 25.44 -12.15 -18.76
C TRP A 475 24.98 -10.89 -19.51
N MET A 476 24.09 -11.07 -20.48
CA MET A 476 23.29 -10.00 -21.08
C MET A 476 22.03 -9.78 -20.25
N ILE A 477 21.81 -8.56 -19.76
CA ILE A 477 20.59 -8.20 -19.04
C ILE A 477 19.51 -7.82 -20.06
N GLU A 478 18.38 -8.52 -20.06
CA GLU A 478 17.25 -8.25 -20.95
C GLU A 478 16.16 -7.40 -20.28
N LEU A 479 16.03 -7.54 -18.96
CA LEU A 479 15.07 -6.78 -18.16
C LEU A 479 15.70 -6.46 -16.81
N SER A 480 15.61 -5.20 -16.40
CA SER A 480 16.10 -4.67 -15.13
C SER A 480 14.98 -3.96 -14.36
N LEU A 481 15.25 -3.61 -13.10
CA LEU A 481 14.33 -2.79 -12.31
C LEU A 481 14.05 -1.43 -12.98
N ALA A 482 15.06 -0.78 -13.58
CA ALA A 482 14.88 0.49 -14.28
C ALA A 482 13.83 0.38 -15.40
N ASP A 483 13.80 -0.75 -16.12
CA ASP A 483 12.80 -1.00 -17.16
C ASP A 483 11.40 -1.20 -16.57
N VAL A 484 11.29 -1.83 -15.39
CA VAL A 484 10.00 -1.94 -14.68
C VAL A 484 9.50 -0.56 -14.22
N ILE A 485 10.39 0.28 -13.70
CA ILE A 485 10.06 1.65 -13.29
C ILE A 485 9.60 2.49 -14.49
N ASP A 486 10.32 2.45 -15.61
CA ASP A 486 9.95 3.17 -16.84
C ASP A 486 8.58 2.70 -17.37
N ASN A 487 8.33 1.40 -17.36
CA ASN A 487 7.01 0.85 -17.71
C ASN A 487 5.91 1.35 -16.76
N LEU A 488 6.17 1.43 -15.46
CA LEU A 488 5.20 1.99 -14.51
C LEU A 488 4.92 3.46 -14.83
N GLU A 489 5.93 4.28 -15.13
CA GLU A 489 5.73 5.68 -15.55
C GLU A 489 4.85 5.80 -16.80
N THR A 490 4.94 4.85 -17.75
CA THR A 490 4.03 4.83 -18.91
C THR A 490 2.59 4.42 -18.60
N ILE A 491 2.39 3.59 -17.57
CA ILE A 491 1.07 3.16 -17.09
C ILE A 491 0.38 4.26 -16.27
N HIS A 492 1.16 5.11 -15.59
CA HIS A 492 0.62 6.19 -14.79
C HIS A 492 0.10 7.32 -15.68
N ASP A 493 -1.22 7.50 -15.74
CA ASP A 493 -1.80 8.78 -16.15
C ASP A 493 -1.79 9.73 -14.93
N PRO A 494 -0.90 10.74 -14.88
CA PRO A 494 -0.76 11.62 -13.73
C PRO A 494 -2.00 12.49 -13.48
N THR A 495 -2.95 12.53 -14.41
CA THR A 495 -4.18 13.32 -14.31
C THR A 495 -5.36 12.57 -13.68
N VAL A 496 -5.24 11.25 -13.49
CA VAL A 496 -6.40 10.41 -13.20
C VAL A 496 -6.28 9.58 -11.92
N LEU A 497 -5.07 9.13 -11.56
CA LEU A 497 -4.83 8.25 -10.41
C LEU A 497 -4.99 8.96 -9.06
N ALA A 498 -5.66 8.29 -8.13
CA ALA A 498 -5.65 8.62 -6.71
C ALA A 498 -4.23 8.40 -6.17
N LYS A 499 -3.50 9.46 -5.80
CA LYS A 499 -2.07 9.38 -5.45
C LYS A 499 -1.80 8.98 -3.99
N ASP A 500 -2.83 8.65 -3.23
CA ASP A 500 -2.78 8.36 -1.80
C ASP A 500 -2.35 6.92 -1.47
N TYR A 501 -1.38 6.37 -2.21
CA TYR A 501 -0.84 5.02 -2.00
C TYR A 501 0.70 4.98 -1.93
N TYR A 502 1.21 3.89 -1.35
CA TYR A 502 2.58 3.45 -1.49
C TYR A 502 2.68 2.42 -2.62
N GLU A 503 3.70 2.53 -3.45
CA GLU A 503 4.01 1.56 -4.50
C GLU A 503 5.12 0.63 -4.03
N PHE A 504 4.87 -0.67 -4.13
CA PHE A 504 5.76 -1.74 -3.70
C PHE A 504 6.28 -2.46 -4.93
N ILE A 505 7.60 -2.53 -5.08
CA ILE A 505 8.26 -3.40 -6.03
C ILE A 505 9.01 -4.46 -5.24
N VAL A 506 8.55 -5.69 -5.31
CA VAL A 506 9.11 -6.84 -4.60
C VAL A 506 9.74 -7.78 -5.61
N ILE A 507 11.02 -8.07 -5.46
CA ILE A 507 11.82 -8.88 -6.37
C ILE A 507 12.41 -10.07 -5.60
N GLU A 508 12.29 -11.26 -6.16
CA GLU A 508 12.94 -12.45 -5.63
C GLU A 508 14.45 -12.40 -5.89
N ARG A 509 15.27 -12.64 -4.85
CA ARG A 509 16.75 -12.65 -4.98
C ARG A 509 17.29 -13.85 -5.72
N THR A 510 16.70 -15.02 -5.46
CA THR A 510 17.16 -16.30 -6.02
C THR A 510 16.39 -16.59 -7.30
N PRO A 511 17.06 -16.58 -8.48
CA PRO A 511 16.36 -16.87 -9.72
C PRO A 511 15.86 -18.31 -9.76
N ASN A 512 14.75 -18.53 -10.47
CA ASN A 512 14.23 -19.85 -10.85
C ASN A 512 13.94 -20.83 -9.69
N LYS A 513 13.93 -20.38 -8.42
CA LYS A 513 13.68 -21.24 -7.25
C LYS A 513 12.29 -20.97 -6.69
N ARG A 514 11.26 -21.45 -7.39
CA ARG A 514 9.84 -21.21 -7.03
C ARG A 514 9.43 -22.00 -5.78
N SER A 515 9.91 -21.55 -4.62
CA SER A 515 9.57 -22.12 -3.31
C SER A 515 8.29 -21.49 -2.72
N PHE A 516 7.89 -20.31 -3.20
CA PHE A 516 6.69 -19.60 -2.77
C PHE A 516 6.17 -18.67 -3.88
N ASP A 517 4.90 -18.26 -3.78
CA ASP A 517 4.32 -17.18 -4.59
C ASP A 517 4.47 -15.84 -3.86
N LEU A 518 4.90 -14.79 -4.56
CA LEU A 518 5.13 -13.47 -3.96
C LEU A 518 3.84 -12.86 -3.40
N LEU A 519 2.70 -13.10 -4.06
CA LEU A 519 1.41 -12.57 -3.62
C LEU A 519 0.94 -13.28 -2.35
N ASP A 520 1.11 -14.60 -2.28
CA ASP A 520 0.82 -15.40 -1.08
C ASP A 520 1.70 -14.97 0.09
N LEU A 521 2.99 -14.71 -0.18
CA LEU A 521 3.94 -14.21 0.82
C LEU A 521 3.48 -12.86 1.40
N ILE A 522 3.00 -11.93 0.56
CA ILE A 522 2.46 -10.65 1.02
C ILE A 522 1.21 -10.86 1.87
N GLY A 523 0.30 -11.74 1.44
CA GLY A 523 -0.91 -12.09 2.21
C GLY A 523 -0.56 -12.62 3.59
N GLN A 524 0.38 -13.57 3.66
CA GLN A 524 0.86 -14.12 4.93
C GLN A 524 1.54 -13.08 5.81
N ALA A 525 2.39 -12.21 5.25
CA ALA A 525 3.03 -11.13 5.99
C ALA A 525 2.00 -10.19 6.62
N LEU A 526 0.94 -9.83 5.87
CA LEU A 526 -0.15 -8.99 6.37
C LEU A 526 -0.97 -9.71 7.46
N SER A 527 -1.28 -10.99 7.30
CA SER A 527 -1.94 -11.79 8.34
C SER A 527 -1.13 -11.80 9.64
N VAL A 528 0.19 -12.02 9.56
CA VAL A 528 1.08 -12.02 10.73
C VAL A 528 1.08 -10.64 11.40
N LEU A 529 1.22 -9.56 10.63
CA LEU A 529 1.22 -8.19 11.17
C LEU A 529 -0.08 -7.83 11.88
N LYS A 530 -1.22 -8.35 11.41
CA LYS A 530 -2.55 -8.17 12.02
C LYS A 530 -2.83 -9.11 13.21
N GLY A 531 -1.89 -9.95 13.62
CA GLY A 531 -2.06 -10.86 14.75
C GLY A 531 -2.49 -12.28 14.37
N HIS A 532 -2.04 -12.78 13.22
CA HIS A 532 -2.33 -14.12 12.69
C HIS A 532 -3.78 -14.34 12.29
N ILE A 533 -4.38 -13.34 11.65
CA ILE A 533 -5.77 -13.46 11.20
C ILE A 533 -5.89 -14.46 10.05
N THR A 534 -6.95 -15.27 10.11
CA THR A 534 -7.22 -16.29 9.09
C THR A 534 -7.81 -15.69 7.81
N ILE A 535 -7.89 -16.49 6.74
CA ILE A 535 -8.54 -16.06 5.49
C ILE A 535 -10.02 -15.73 5.77
N ASN A 536 -10.70 -16.56 6.55
CA ASN A 536 -12.09 -16.33 6.95
C ASN A 536 -12.27 -15.03 7.74
N GLU A 537 -11.39 -14.76 8.71
CA GLU A 537 -11.43 -13.51 9.48
C GLU A 537 -11.18 -12.30 8.58
N ALA A 538 -10.23 -12.39 7.66
CA ALA A 538 -9.96 -11.35 6.67
C ALA A 538 -11.16 -11.06 5.76
N LEU A 539 -11.83 -12.11 5.28
CA LEU A 539 -13.05 -12.00 4.47
C LEU A 539 -14.20 -11.36 5.27
N ARG A 540 -14.39 -11.77 6.53
CA ARG A 540 -15.41 -11.17 7.40
C ARG A 540 -15.12 -9.69 7.66
N GLU A 541 -13.87 -9.32 7.97
CA GLU A 541 -13.46 -7.91 8.14
C GLU A 541 -13.77 -7.09 6.88
N ALA A 542 -13.42 -7.62 5.70
CA ALA A 542 -13.64 -6.95 4.42
C ALA A 542 -15.14 -6.83 4.09
N ALA A 543 -15.93 -7.88 4.33
CA ALA A 543 -17.37 -7.87 4.11
C ALA A 543 -18.06 -6.86 5.03
N HIS A 544 -17.73 -6.84 6.33
CA HIS A 544 -18.24 -5.83 7.27
C HIS A 544 -17.93 -4.40 6.84
N LYS A 545 -16.83 -4.20 6.12
CA LYS A 545 -16.38 -2.88 5.68
C LYS A 545 -17.04 -2.41 4.38
N TYR A 546 -17.26 -3.30 3.42
CA TYR A 546 -17.64 -2.91 2.05
C TYR A 546 -19.01 -3.43 1.59
N VAL A 547 -19.52 -4.49 2.20
CA VAL A 547 -20.82 -5.07 1.83
C VAL A 547 -21.93 -4.30 2.54
N PRO A 548 -23.02 -3.92 1.83
CA PRO A 548 -24.17 -3.27 2.44
C PRO A 548 -24.76 -4.06 3.61
N ALA A 549 -25.28 -3.37 4.62
CA ALA A 549 -25.73 -4.00 5.87
C ALA A 549 -26.90 -4.99 5.67
N ASP A 550 -27.73 -4.76 4.66
CA ASP A 550 -28.87 -5.60 4.28
C ASP A 550 -28.45 -6.90 3.58
N GLU A 551 -27.29 -6.92 2.93
CA GLU A 551 -26.74 -8.10 2.25
C GLU A 551 -25.71 -8.86 3.10
N LEU A 552 -25.19 -8.22 4.15
CA LEU A 552 -24.10 -8.73 4.97
C LEU A 552 -24.41 -10.11 5.56
N VAL A 553 -25.66 -10.36 6.00
CA VAL A 553 -26.05 -11.64 6.58
C VAL A 553 -25.85 -12.79 5.58
N GLN A 554 -26.32 -12.60 4.35
CA GLN A 554 -26.17 -13.60 3.29
C GLN A 554 -24.70 -13.80 2.92
N MET A 555 -23.91 -12.73 2.88
CA MET A 555 -22.46 -12.84 2.63
C MET A 555 -21.73 -13.60 3.76
N MET A 556 -22.12 -13.41 5.02
CA MET A 556 -21.55 -14.15 6.15
C MET A 556 -21.85 -15.66 6.02
N GLU A 557 -23.07 -16.03 5.62
CA GLU A 557 -23.44 -17.43 5.37
C GLU A 557 -22.58 -18.03 4.25
N VAL A 558 -22.38 -17.30 3.15
CA VAL A 558 -21.51 -17.75 2.04
C VAL A 558 -20.06 -17.93 2.51
N ILE A 559 -19.52 -17.00 3.31
CA ILE A 559 -18.16 -17.12 3.85
C ILE A 559 -18.03 -18.34 4.78
N ASP A 560 -19.04 -18.63 5.59
CA ASP A 560 -19.04 -19.79 6.50
C ASP A 560 -19.10 -21.12 5.74
N GLU A 561 -19.70 -21.15 4.54
CA GLU A 561 -19.75 -22.30 3.65
C GLU A 561 -18.47 -22.48 2.80
N MET A 562 -17.60 -21.47 2.71
CA MET A 562 -16.35 -21.57 1.96
C MET A 562 -15.35 -22.50 2.66
N GLU A 563 -15.01 -23.60 2.00
CA GLU A 563 -13.93 -24.49 2.45
C GLU A 563 -12.56 -23.91 2.08
N PHE A 564 -11.90 -23.28 3.04
CA PHE A 564 -10.47 -22.97 2.94
C PHE A 564 -9.63 -24.13 3.49
N PRO A 565 -8.41 -24.38 2.96
CA PRO A 565 -7.48 -25.33 3.55
C PRO A 565 -7.36 -25.06 5.05
N GLN A 566 -7.69 -26.05 5.88
CA GLN A 566 -7.96 -25.86 7.31
C GLN A 566 -6.95 -24.92 7.97
N ASP A 567 -7.47 -23.81 8.49
CA ASP A 567 -6.79 -22.93 9.43
C ASP A 567 -6.27 -23.79 10.58
N LEU A 568 -4.95 -23.98 10.64
CA LEU A 568 -4.28 -24.62 11.75
C LEU A 568 -4.60 -23.80 13.00
N LYS A 569 -5.53 -24.30 13.82
CA LYS A 569 -5.74 -23.83 15.19
C LYS A 569 -4.36 -23.71 15.82
N LEU A 570 -3.92 -22.48 16.07
CA LEU A 570 -2.64 -22.21 16.68
C LEU A 570 -2.71 -22.83 18.08
N HIS A 571 -2.24 -24.07 18.22
CA HIS A 571 -2.12 -24.68 19.53
C HIS A 571 -1.22 -23.75 20.33
N SER A 572 -1.71 -23.31 21.49
CA SER A 572 -0.92 -22.62 22.50
C SER A 572 0.43 -23.32 22.60
N TYR A 573 1.48 -22.68 22.09
CA TYR A 573 2.83 -23.21 22.25
C TYR A 573 3.06 -23.37 23.75
N PRO A 574 3.55 -24.53 24.22
CA PRO A 574 3.91 -24.68 25.62
C PRO A 574 4.84 -23.53 25.99
N ASP A 575 4.67 -22.98 27.19
CA ASP A 575 5.48 -21.88 27.67
C ASP A 575 6.97 -22.26 27.56
N MET A 576 7.68 -21.61 26.63
CA MET A 576 9.06 -21.94 26.28
C MET A 576 10.06 -21.26 27.21
N ASP A 577 9.58 -20.45 28.18
CA ASP A 577 10.40 -19.49 28.93
C ASP A 577 11.57 -20.10 29.72
N ASN A 578 11.63 -21.41 29.90
CA ASN A 578 12.75 -22.12 30.52
C ASN A 578 13.12 -23.45 29.82
N ARG A 579 12.72 -23.63 28.55
CA ARG A 579 13.05 -24.86 27.82
C ARG A 579 14.52 -24.82 27.39
N VAL A 580 15.20 -25.95 27.58
CA VAL A 580 16.53 -26.22 27.05
C VAL A 580 16.38 -27.37 26.08
N ARG A 581 16.77 -27.17 24.82
CA ARG A 581 16.80 -28.23 23.81
C ARG A 581 17.85 -29.29 24.20
N SER A 582 17.59 -30.56 23.91
CA SER A 582 18.68 -31.55 23.87
C SER A 582 19.74 -31.09 22.88
N TRP A 583 21.02 -31.06 23.29
CA TRP A 583 22.13 -30.79 22.36
C TRP A 583 22.43 -32.01 21.49
N GLU A 584 22.04 -33.22 21.93
CA GLU A 584 22.22 -34.44 21.15
C GLU A 584 21.00 -34.69 20.26
N VAL A 585 21.26 -34.74 18.95
CA VAL A 585 20.31 -35.17 17.92
C VAL A 585 20.33 -36.70 17.85
N PRO A 586 19.19 -37.40 17.96
CA PRO A 586 19.14 -38.84 17.71
C PRO A 586 19.78 -39.18 16.36
N GLY A 587 20.60 -40.24 16.30
CA GLY A 587 21.32 -40.62 15.07
C GLY A 587 20.41 -40.76 13.85
N ALA A 588 19.19 -41.29 14.05
CA ALA A 588 18.17 -41.42 13.00
C ALA A 588 17.62 -40.06 12.50
N ALA A 589 17.66 -39.00 13.31
CA ALA A 589 17.16 -37.68 12.93
C ALA A 589 18.21 -36.86 12.16
N LYS A 590 19.51 -37.15 12.26
CA LYS A 590 20.55 -36.40 11.52
C LYS A 590 20.43 -36.56 10.00
N SER A 591 20.13 -37.77 9.51
CA SER A 591 19.89 -38.01 8.08
C SER A 591 18.62 -37.30 7.62
N THR A 592 17.57 -37.27 8.44
CA THR A 592 16.33 -36.53 8.17
C THR A 592 16.55 -35.03 8.09
N ILE A 593 17.28 -34.43 9.04
CA ILE A 593 17.64 -33.00 9.00
C ILE A 593 18.39 -32.69 7.70
N ARG A 594 19.44 -33.44 7.38
CA ARG A 594 20.22 -33.23 6.15
C ARG A 594 19.36 -33.40 4.90
N ALA A 595 18.46 -34.38 4.88
CA ALA A 595 17.56 -34.60 3.76
C ALA A 595 16.62 -33.41 3.57
N ILE A 596 16.03 -32.90 4.67
CA ILE A 596 15.15 -31.72 4.66
C ILE A 596 15.90 -30.46 4.21
N VAL A 597 17.09 -30.19 4.76
CA VAL A 597 17.88 -28.99 4.42
C VAL A 597 18.40 -29.03 2.98
N ARG A 598 18.72 -30.23 2.47
CA ARG A 598 19.16 -30.41 1.06
C ARG A 598 18.01 -30.44 0.08
N ASP A 599 16.79 -30.73 0.53
CA ASP A 599 15.61 -30.69 -0.31
C ASP A 599 15.23 -29.22 -0.58
N SER A 600 15.59 -28.74 -1.76
CA SER A 600 15.26 -27.40 -2.22
C SER A 600 13.75 -27.16 -2.39
N SER A 601 12.94 -28.22 -2.39
CA SER A 601 11.49 -28.19 -2.50
C SER A 601 10.77 -28.27 -1.15
N TYR A 602 11.51 -28.41 -0.04
CA TYR A 602 10.91 -28.48 1.29
C TYR A 602 10.19 -27.17 1.64
N VAL A 603 8.86 -27.24 1.71
CA VAL A 603 8.01 -26.16 2.17
C VAL A 603 7.86 -26.29 3.68
N THR A 604 8.35 -25.29 4.41
CA THR A 604 8.14 -25.23 5.87
C THR A 604 6.66 -25.00 6.14
N SER A 605 6.06 -25.77 7.05
CA SER A 605 4.66 -25.57 7.41
C SER A 605 4.48 -24.20 8.08
N LEU A 606 3.30 -23.58 7.95
CA LEU A 606 3.01 -22.32 8.63
C LEU A 606 3.24 -22.42 10.15
N HIS A 607 2.88 -23.56 10.75
CA HIS A 607 3.08 -23.82 12.18
C HIS A 607 4.57 -23.80 12.56
N ASP A 608 5.42 -24.40 11.74
CA ASP A 608 6.86 -24.44 11.96
C ASP A 608 7.49 -23.06 11.76
N SER A 609 7.04 -22.32 10.73
CA SER A 609 7.45 -20.95 10.47
C SER A 609 7.17 -20.04 11.67
N LEU A 610 5.96 -20.13 12.24
CA LEU A 610 5.56 -19.37 13.43
C LEU A 610 6.38 -19.77 14.67
N LEU A 611 6.67 -21.05 14.86
CA LEU A 611 7.52 -21.52 15.94
C LEU A 611 8.95 -20.95 15.80
N ILE A 612 9.52 -21.02 14.60
CA ILE A 612 10.84 -20.47 14.28
C ILE A 612 10.88 -18.97 14.54
N SER A 613 9.88 -18.22 14.08
CA SER A 613 9.79 -16.77 14.26
C SER A 613 9.69 -16.38 15.74
N LYS A 614 8.85 -17.06 16.52
CA LYS A 614 8.72 -16.85 17.97
C LYS A 614 10.05 -17.14 18.70
N LEU A 615 10.68 -18.27 18.40
CA LEU A 615 11.94 -18.65 19.04
C LEU A 615 13.09 -17.73 18.63
N SER A 616 13.14 -17.29 17.38
CA SER A 616 14.14 -16.33 16.91
C SER A 616 13.99 -14.99 17.65
N THR A 617 12.74 -14.54 17.87
CA THR A 617 12.46 -13.33 18.65
C THR A 617 12.91 -13.46 20.11
N ASP A 618 12.66 -14.60 20.77
CA ASP A 618 13.14 -14.85 22.13
C ASP A 618 14.69 -14.88 22.19
N LEU A 619 15.34 -15.61 21.28
CA LEU A 619 16.80 -15.66 21.19
C LEU A 619 17.42 -14.27 20.94
N GLU A 620 16.80 -13.46 20.09
CA GLU A 620 17.22 -12.09 19.81
C GLU A 620 17.07 -11.20 21.04
N SER A 621 15.93 -11.28 21.74
CA SER A 621 15.67 -10.49 22.96
C SER A 621 16.65 -10.81 24.10
N ARG A 622 17.20 -12.03 24.11
CA ARG A 622 18.23 -12.50 25.06
C ARG A 622 19.66 -12.23 24.59
N GLY A 623 19.86 -11.64 23.41
CA GLY A 623 21.17 -11.32 22.84
C GLY A 623 21.97 -12.54 22.37
N ILE A 624 21.32 -13.70 22.17
CA ILE A 624 21.94 -14.95 21.71
C ILE A 624 22.21 -14.90 20.21
N ILE A 625 21.30 -14.26 19.47
CA ILE A 625 21.41 -13.95 18.06
C ILE A 625 21.19 -12.46 17.84
N ALA A 626 21.62 -11.93 16.70
CA ALA A 626 21.31 -10.57 16.27
C ALA A 626 20.80 -10.57 14.84
N ARG A 627 19.75 -9.79 14.56
CA ARG A 627 19.22 -9.63 13.21
C ARG A 627 20.22 -8.89 12.31
N MET A 628 20.30 -9.34 11.07
CA MET A 628 21.14 -8.77 10.02
C MET A 628 20.27 -8.07 8.98
N HIS A 629 20.68 -6.88 8.55
CA HIS A 629 19.98 -6.10 7.52
C HIS A 629 20.64 -6.19 6.14
N ASP A 630 21.93 -6.47 6.10
CA ASP A 630 22.65 -6.70 4.86
C ASP A 630 22.56 -8.17 4.46
N TYR A 631 22.38 -8.41 3.16
CA TYR A 631 22.37 -9.76 2.64
C TYR A 631 23.77 -10.40 2.78
N ILE A 632 23.84 -11.44 3.59
CA ILE A 632 24.95 -12.39 3.61
C ILE A 632 24.36 -13.76 3.30
N ARG A 633 25.05 -14.54 2.47
CA ARG A 633 24.63 -15.90 2.15
C ARG A 633 24.43 -16.68 3.46
N PRO A 634 23.23 -17.26 3.70
CA PRO A 634 22.96 -18.00 4.91
C PRO A 634 23.79 -19.29 4.94
N HIS A 635 24.32 -19.64 6.11
CA HIS A 635 25.01 -20.93 6.29
C HIS A 635 24.03 -22.10 6.45
N THR A 636 22.82 -21.82 6.94
CA THR A 636 21.81 -22.85 7.22
C THR A 636 20.40 -22.24 7.35
N CYS A 637 19.38 -23.10 7.40
CA CYS A 637 17.99 -22.77 7.71
C CYS A 637 17.51 -23.72 8.82
N PRO A 638 16.82 -23.24 9.88
CA PRO A 638 16.35 -24.08 10.97
C PRO A 638 15.23 -25.01 10.50
N VAL A 639 15.24 -26.24 10.99
CA VAL A 639 14.20 -27.25 10.76
C VAL A 639 13.55 -27.61 12.09
N VAL A 640 12.22 -27.74 12.09
CA VAL A 640 11.46 -28.20 13.27
C VAL A 640 11.40 -29.72 13.28
N ILE A 641 11.87 -30.33 14.35
CA ILE A 641 11.77 -31.78 14.58
C ILE A 641 11.32 -32.05 15.99
N LYS A 642 10.51 -33.10 16.16
CA LYS A 642 10.09 -33.59 17.46
C LYS A 642 11.30 -34.16 18.23
N GLY A 643 11.66 -33.51 19.33
CA GLY A 643 12.71 -33.93 20.24
C GLY A 643 12.38 -35.23 20.97
N VAL A 644 13.36 -35.74 21.73
CA VAL A 644 13.24 -37.00 22.49
C VAL A 644 12.15 -36.98 23.57
N ASP A 645 11.79 -35.79 24.04
CA ASP A 645 10.70 -35.56 25.00
C ASP A 645 9.32 -35.41 24.32
N GLY A 646 9.26 -35.54 22.99
CA GLY A 646 8.03 -35.45 22.23
C GLY A 646 7.58 -34.02 21.90
N VAL A 647 8.40 -33.00 22.15
CA VAL A 647 8.07 -31.60 21.84
C VAL A 647 8.88 -31.13 20.63
N ASN A 648 8.33 -30.21 19.85
CA ASN A 648 9.00 -29.65 18.67
C ASN A 648 10.17 -28.75 19.07
N ASP A 649 11.33 -28.98 18.45
CA ASP A 649 12.56 -28.23 18.66
C ASP A 649 13.20 -27.82 17.33
N LEU A 650 13.96 -26.73 17.35
CA LEU A 650 14.73 -26.26 16.19
C LEU A 650 16.04 -27.01 16.08
N TYR A 651 16.44 -27.37 14.87
CA TYR A 651 17.75 -27.93 14.53
C TYR A 651 18.36 -27.21 13.34
N PHE A 652 19.68 -27.10 13.32
CA PHE A 652 20.45 -26.43 12.27
C PHE A 652 21.42 -27.42 11.62
N ASP A 653 21.53 -27.43 10.30
CA ASP A 653 22.51 -28.25 9.58
C ASP A 653 23.60 -27.36 8.99
N TYR A 654 24.79 -27.43 9.59
CA TYR A 654 25.96 -26.69 9.13
C TYR A 654 26.86 -27.57 8.29
N ASP A 655 26.95 -27.28 6.99
CA ASP A 655 27.95 -27.90 6.12
C ASP A 655 29.29 -27.17 6.25
N MET A 656 30.14 -27.67 7.14
CA MET A 656 31.50 -27.15 7.36
C MET A 656 32.56 -27.99 6.63
N GLY A 657 32.16 -28.80 5.63
CA GLY A 657 33.04 -29.73 4.92
C GLY A 657 33.49 -30.94 5.76
N PRO A 658 34.42 -31.77 5.24
CA PRO A 658 34.94 -32.93 5.95
C PRO A 658 35.83 -32.49 7.11
N LEU A 659 35.23 -32.27 8.27
CA LEU A 659 35.95 -32.16 9.53
C LEU A 659 36.27 -33.58 10.00
N ASN A 660 37.45 -34.08 9.64
CA ASN A 660 37.93 -35.33 10.20
C ASN A 660 38.16 -35.13 11.71
N GLU A 661 37.34 -35.77 12.54
CA GLU A 661 37.64 -35.91 13.98
C GLU A 661 39.00 -36.60 14.19
N GLU A 662 39.43 -37.41 13.20
CA GLU A 662 40.75 -38.05 13.12
C GLU A 662 41.92 -37.08 12.85
N THR A 663 41.68 -35.82 12.51
CA THR A 663 42.75 -34.80 12.39
C THR A 663 43.10 -34.13 13.72
N PHE A 664 42.34 -34.40 14.79
CA PHE A 664 42.54 -33.83 16.14
C PHE A 664 43.09 -34.75 17.27
N PRO A 665 43.55 -36.01 17.05
CA PRO A 665 44.14 -36.80 18.12
C PRO A 665 45.35 -36.09 18.72
N GLY A 666 45.39 -35.94 20.05
CA GLY A 666 46.47 -35.24 20.75
C GLY A 666 46.36 -33.72 20.81
N THR A 667 45.27 -33.13 20.29
CA THR A 667 44.96 -31.70 20.50
C THR A 667 44.22 -31.47 21.82
N ALA A 668 44.13 -30.20 22.26
CA ALA A 668 43.41 -29.82 23.48
C ALA A 668 41.89 -30.15 23.47
N PHE A 669 41.35 -30.61 22.33
CA PHE A 669 39.95 -30.95 22.11
C PHE A 669 39.67 -32.47 22.06
N ASP A 670 40.67 -33.31 22.36
CA ASP A 670 40.52 -34.78 22.41
C ASP A 670 39.47 -35.18 23.47
N SER A 671 38.35 -35.72 22.98
CA SER A 671 37.18 -36.07 23.78
C SER A 671 37.46 -37.18 24.80
N LYS A 672 38.49 -38.01 24.59
CA LYS A 672 38.83 -39.11 25.51
C LYS A 672 39.32 -38.63 26.86
N HIS A 673 39.99 -37.47 26.91
CA HIS A 673 40.46 -36.85 28.17
C HIS A 673 39.41 -35.95 28.82
N LEU A 674 38.39 -35.53 28.07
CA LEU A 674 37.32 -34.64 28.54
C LEU A 674 36.13 -35.41 29.15
N ARG A 675 35.99 -36.71 28.88
CA ARG A 675 35.03 -37.61 29.56
C ARG A 675 35.48 -37.96 30.98
N ASN A 676 35.61 -36.93 31.81
CA ASN A 676 35.86 -37.09 33.23
C ASN A 676 34.60 -37.66 33.88
N ASN A 677 34.68 -38.93 34.29
CA ASN A 677 33.61 -39.56 35.04
C ASN A 677 33.38 -38.77 36.34
N LEU A 678 32.23 -38.09 36.43
CA LEU A 678 31.82 -37.29 37.59
C LEU A 678 31.89 -38.10 38.90
N LEU A 679 31.63 -39.41 38.84
CA LEU A 679 31.77 -40.31 39.99
C LEU A 679 33.24 -40.48 40.40
N LYS A 680 34.16 -40.66 39.46
CA LYS A 680 35.61 -40.72 39.76
C LYS A 680 36.10 -39.43 40.42
N PHE A 681 35.61 -38.28 39.95
CA PHE A 681 35.89 -37.00 40.58
C PHE A 681 35.39 -36.93 42.03
N CYS A 682 34.15 -37.36 42.30
CA CYS A 682 33.61 -37.41 43.65
C CYS A 682 34.39 -38.36 44.56
N ASP A 683 34.71 -39.57 44.07
CA ASP A 683 35.43 -40.59 44.83
C ASP A 683 36.85 -40.11 45.20
N ALA A 684 37.55 -39.48 44.24
CA ALA A 684 38.86 -38.87 44.49
C ALA A 684 38.79 -37.74 45.53
N TYR A 685 37.75 -36.89 45.46
CA TYR A 685 37.56 -35.82 46.42
C TYR A 685 37.22 -36.36 47.82
N LYS A 686 36.37 -37.39 47.92
CA LYS A 686 36.02 -38.06 49.18
C LYS A 686 37.22 -38.73 49.84
N LEU A 687 38.13 -39.29 49.04
CA LEU A 687 39.36 -39.89 49.53
C LEU A 687 40.29 -38.85 50.18
N ALA A 688 40.38 -37.65 49.60
CA ALA A 688 41.16 -36.54 50.17
C ALA A 688 40.45 -35.88 51.38
N HIS A 689 39.12 -35.89 51.40
CA HIS A 689 38.30 -35.25 52.43
C HIS A 689 37.19 -36.21 52.91
N PRO A 690 37.44 -37.02 53.95
CA PRO A 690 36.49 -38.05 54.42
C PRO A 690 35.10 -37.52 54.79
N ASP A 691 35.00 -36.28 55.26
CA ASP A 691 33.74 -35.63 55.65
C ASP A 691 33.04 -34.90 54.50
N ALA A 692 33.56 -35.04 53.27
CA ALA A 692 33.07 -34.29 52.13
C ALA A 692 31.59 -34.51 51.85
N VAL A 693 30.93 -33.44 51.45
CA VAL A 693 29.53 -33.41 51.00
C VAL A 693 29.47 -32.98 49.54
N PHE A 694 28.46 -33.50 48.84
CA PHE A 694 28.30 -33.37 47.39
C PHE A 694 26.91 -32.85 47.05
N ALA A 695 26.84 -32.03 46.00
CA ALA A 695 25.61 -31.64 45.34
C ALA A 695 25.74 -31.73 43.83
N LYS A 696 24.65 -32.12 43.18
CA LYS A 696 24.50 -32.08 41.72
C LYS A 696 23.62 -30.89 41.36
N GLY A 697 24.20 -29.95 40.62
CA GLY A 697 23.50 -28.82 40.02
C GLY A 697 23.59 -28.87 38.50
N GLY A 698 23.42 -27.70 37.89
CA GLY A 698 23.66 -27.50 36.47
C GLY A 698 24.01 -26.06 36.15
N ILE A 699 24.51 -25.84 34.95
CA ILE A 699 24.55 -24.51 34.35
C ILE A 699 23.28 -24.33 33.51
N ASP A 700 22.73 -23.13 33.55
CA ASP A 700 21.60 -22.76 32.70
C ASP A 700 22.15 -22.32 31.35
N VAL A 701 21.62 -22.91 30.28
CA VAL A 701 22.10 -22.70 28.91
C VAL A 701 21.00 -22.06 28.07
N PRO A 702 21.36 -21.15 27.16
CA PRO A 702 20.43 -20.62 26.17
C PRO A 702 19.79 -21.73 25.33
N TYR A 703 18.59 -21.46 24.80
CA TYR A 703 17.96 -22.37 23.85
C TYR A 703 18.83 -22.50 22.58
N CYS A 704 19.15 -23.74 22.18
CA CYS A 704 20.00 -24.08 21.03
C CYS A 704 21.48 -23.62 21.05
N ALA A 705 22.00 -23.05 22.15
CA ALA A 705 23.37 -22.55 22.18
C ALA A 705 24.09 -22.78 23.51
N TRP A 706 25.41 -22.92 23.43
CA TRP A 706 26.30 -22.98 24.58
C TRP A 706 26.45 -21.57 25.17
N PRO A 707 26.55 -21.42 26.50
CA PRO A 707 26.71 -20.12 27.15
C PRO A 707 28.15 -19.62 27.00
N MET A 708 28.61 -19.44 25.77
CA MET A 708 29.93 -18.92 25.46
C MET A 708 29.90 -18.17 24.12
N PRO A 709 30.76 -17.17 23.92
CA PRO A 709 30.84 -16.46 22.66
C PRO A 709 31.28 -17.40 21.54
N ALA A 710 30.74 -17.17 20.33
CA ALA A 710 31.28 -17.80 19.14
C ALA A 710 32.66 -17.19 18.80
N PHE A 711 33.66 -18.00 18.47
CA PHE A 711 35.03 -17.52 18.19
C PHE A 711 35.70 -18.26 17.04
N GLY A 712 36.78 -17.68 16.50
CA GLY A 712 37.55 -18.25 15.40
C GLY A 712 36.69 -18.48 14.17
N LYS A 713 36.75 -19.68 13.59
CA LYS A 713 35.97 -20.07 12.41
C LYS A 713 34.45 -20.18 12.62
N TYR A 714 33.99 -20.09 13.87
CA TYR A 714 32.57 -20.11 14.24
C TYR A 714 32.01 -18.71 14.49
N ALA A 715 32.87 -17.68 14.52
CA ALA A 715 32.42 -16.29 14.56
C ALA A 715 31.77 -15.91 13.22
N GLY A 716 30.67 -15.17 13.26
CA GLY A 716 29.95 -14.77 12.04
C GLY A 716 29.04 -15.84 11.44
N LEU A 717 28.86 -16.98 12.11
CA LEU A 717 27.87 -17.97 11.68
C LEU A 717 26.47 -17.34 11.70
N ASN A 718 25.74 -17.54 10.61
CA ASN A 718 24.40 -17.01 10.44
C ASN A 718 23.42 -18.09 9.99
N PHE A 719 22.13 -17.79 10.07
CA PHE A 719 21.06 -18.62 9.54
C PHE A 719 19.92 -17.76 9.03
N CYS A 720 19.14 -18.28 8.10
CA CYS A 720 17.91 -17.63 7.64
C CYS A 720 16.68 -18.34 8.18
N THR A 721 15.65 -17.61 8.58
CA THR A 721 14.33 -18.22 8.83
C THR A 721 13.66 -18.60 7.49
N PRO A 722 12.63 -19.47 7.50
CA PRO A 722 11.89 -19.84 6.29
C PRO A 722 11.28 -18.64 5.55
N GLU A 723 10.92 -17.57 6.26
CA GLU A 723 10.40 -16.34 5.65
C GLU A 723 11.51 -15.48 5.02
N GLY A 724 12.78 -15.79 5.27
CA GLY A 724 13.94 -15.10 4.69
C GLY A 724 14.59 -14.05 5.58
N LYS A 725 14.30 -14.03 6.89
CA LYS A 725 14.97 -13.13 7.84
C LYS A 725 16.33 -13.69 8.23
N LEU A 726 17.37 -12.86 8.22
CA LEU A 726 18.75 -13.27 8.48
C LEU A 726 19.18 -12.94 9.90
N TYR A 727 19.80 -13.90 10.59
CA TYR A 727 20.32 -13.74 11.95
C TYR A 727 21.75 -14.25 12.05
N GLU A 728 22.57 -13.54 12.82
CA GLU A 728 23.93 -13.92 13.21
C GLU A 728 23.95 -14.47 14.64
N TRP A 729 24.69 -15.55 14.87
CA TRP A 729 24.94 -16.07 16.20
C TRP A 729 25.97 -15.21 16.96
N LYS A 730 25.63 -14.82 18.19
CA LYS A 730 26.58 -14.19 19.14
C LYS A 730 27.20 -15.22 20.08
N THR A 731 26.50 -16.32 20.31
CA THR A 731 26.96 -17.46 21.11
C THR A 731 27.21 -18.70 20.25
N LEU A 732 28.01 -19.65 20.74
CA LEU A 732 28.30 -20.88 20.01
C LEU A 732 27.03 -21.78 19.87
N PRO A 733 26.55 -22.09 18.65
CA PRO A 733 25.37 -22.93 18.46
C PRO A 733 25.66 -24.40 18.86
N PHE A 734 24.63 -25.15 19.25
CA PHE A 734 24.78 -26.58 19.58
C PHE A 734 25.13 -27.44 18.36
N ASP A 735 24.55 -27.15 17.20
CA ASP A 735 24.60 -28.05 16.04
C ASP A 735 25.85 -27.87 15.18
N VAL A 736 26.75 -26.94 15.52
CA VAL A 736 27.99 -26.81 14.76
C VAL A 736 28.92 -27.99 15.08
N PRO A 737 29.65 -28.52 14.10
CA PRO A 737 30.62 -29.59 14.35
C PRO A 737 31.63 -29.21 15.44
N LEU A 738 31.87 -30.13 16.37
CA LEU A 738 32.77 -30.01 17.54
C LEU A 738 32.31 -29.02 18.64
N ALA A 739 31.09 -28.47 18.58
CA ALA A 739 30.61 -27.50 19.57
C ALA A 739 30.75 -28.00 21.03
N MET A 740 30.39 -29.26 21.28
CA MET A 740 30.51 -29.88 22.61
C MET A 740 31.97 -29.90 23.08
N ASN A 741 32.92 -30.33 22.24
CA ASN A 741 34.34 -30.40 22.61
C ASN A 741 34.90 -29.02 22.93
N ILE A 742 34.49 -28.01 22.17
CA ILE A 742 34.89 -26.62 22.39
C ILE A 742 34.34 -26.11 23.72
N TRP A 743 33.06 -26.40 24.00
CA TRP A 743 32.43 -26.07 25.27
C TRP A 743 33.16 -26.75 26.45
N GLU A 744 33.45 -28.05 26.36
CA GLU A 744 34.18 -28.78 27.40
C GLU A 744 35.58 -28.22 27.64
N TYR A 745 36.29 -27.85 26.58
CA TYR A 745 37.58 -27.18 26.69
C TYR A 745 37.44 -25.82 27.40
N TYR A 746 36.44 -25.02 27.01
CA TYR A 746 36.17 -23.72 27.62
C TYR A 746 35.88 -23.86 29.12
N VAL A 747 34.98 -24.77 29.49
CA VAL A 747 34.69 -25.10 30.88
C VAL A 747 35.93 -25.60 31.61
N ASN A 748 36.80 -26.36 30.95
CA ASN A 748 38.03 -26.83 31.57
C ASN A 748 38.99 -25.70 31.92
N CYS A 749 39.14 -24.73 31.03
CA CYS A 749 39.97 -23.54 31.25
C CYS A 749 39.42 -22.61 32.34
N HIS A 750 38.09 -22.53 32.49
CA HIS A 750 37.46 -21.54 33.38
C HIS A 750 36.98 -22.11 34.73
N ILE A 751 36.62 -23.40 34.79
CA ILE A 751 36.10 -24.05 35.99
C ILE A 751 36.98 -25.25 36.38
N ASN A 752 36.96 -26.31 35.57
CA ASN A 752 37.43 -27.63 36.00
C ASN A 752 38.94 -27.69 36.30
N GLY A 753 39.74 -26.85 35.64
CA GLY A 753 41.18 -26.73 35.86
C GLY A 753 41.56 -25.75 36.97
N LYS A 754 40.64 -24.87 37.41
CA LYS A 754 40.92 -23.81 38.39
C LYS A 754 40.41 -24.13 39.79
N PHE A 755 39.32 -24.88 39.89
CA PHE A 755 38.64 -25.14 41.16
C PHE A 755 38.60 -26.64 41.46
N PRO A 756 39.32 -27.12 42.48
CA PRO A 756 39.39 -28.56 42.78
C PRO A 756 38.09 -29.13 43.35
N PHE A 757 37.20 -28.27 43.86
CA PHE A 757 35.95 -28.65 44.51
C PHE A 757 34.76 -28.73 43.55
N VAL A 758 34.94 -28.53 42.26
CA VAL A 758 33.84 -28.53 41.29
C VAL A 758 34.25 -29.22 40.00
N ARG A 759 33.27 -29.84 39.34
CA ARG A 759 33.41 -30.38 37.99
C ARG A 759 32.12 -30.12 37.21
N LEU A 760 32.24 -29.45 36.07
CA LEU A 760 31.17 -29.26 35.11
C LEU A 760 31.48 -30.13 33.88
N VAL A 761 30.54 -30.99 33.52
CA VAL A 761 30.59 -31.82 32.30
C VAL A 761 29.30 -31.57 31.55
N GLN A 762 29.41 -31.10 30.32
CA GLN A 762 28.35 -30.58 29.48
C GLN A 762 27.56 -29.52 30.24
N THR A 763 26.31 -29.82 30.63
CA THR A 763 25.46 -28.92 31.41
C THR A 763 25.36 -29.31 32.89
N THR A 764 26.00 -30.41 33.30
CA THR A 764 25.88 -31.00 34.64
C THR A 764 27.02 -30.58 35.54
N LEU A 765 26.68 -29.93 36.64
CA LEU A 765 27.62 -29.42 37.63
C LEU A 765 27.63 -30.34 38.85
N VAL A 766 28.81 -30.75 39.30
CA VAL A 766 29.01 -31.41 40.60
C VAL A 766 29.86 -30.51 41.46
N ILE A 767 29.37 -30.22 42.67
CA ILE A 767 30.04 -29.36 43.63
C ILE A 767 30.31 -30.17 44.89
N CYS A 768 31.53 -30.06 45.38
CA CYS A 768 32.03 -30.70 46.58
C CYS A 768 32.32 -29.63 47.63
N ALA A 769 32.21 -29.99 48.90
CA ALA A 769 32.71 -29.20 50.01
C ALA A 769 33.33 -30.17 51.03
N GLU A 770 34.32 -29.71 51.79
CA GLU A 770 35.03 -30.55 52.76
C GLU A 770 34.11 -31.04 53.89
N ASN A 771 33.09 -30.25 54.21
CA ASN A 771 32.02 -30.52 55.17
C ASN A 771 30.88 -29.52 54.97
N CYS A 772 29.77 -29.68 55.70
CA CYS A 772 28.58 -28.82 55.60
C CYS A 772 28.87 -27.32 55.84
N HIS A 773 29.87 -26.96 56.66
CA HIS A 773 30.19 -25.57 56.97
C HIS A 773 30.88 -24.86 55.80
N SER A 774 31.61 -25.62 54.96
CA SER A 774 32.33 -25.11 53.79
C SER A 774 31.47 -24.95 52.53
N VAL A 775 30.20 -25.39 52.56
CA VAL A 775 29.27 -25.32 51.41
C VAL A 775 29.11 -23.89 50.91
N GLY A 776 28.82 -22.94 51.81
CA GLY A 776 28.58 -21.54 51.44
C GLY A 776 29.79 -20.89 50.75
N VAL A 777 31.00 -21.20 51.22
CA VAL A 777 32.24 -20.66 50.64
C VAL A 777 32.42 -21.13 49.19
N ASN A 778 32.16 -22.41 48.91
CA ASN A 778 32.32 -22.97 47.58
C ASN A 778 31.21 -22.54 46.61
N THR A 779 29.97 -22.42 47.08
CA THR A 779 28.88 -21.89 46.27
C THR A 779 29.04 -20.41 45.95
N ASP A 780 29.53 -19.60 46.90
CA ASP A 780 29.80 -18.18 46.65
C ASP A 780 30.96 -17.98 45.67
N LYS A 781 32.01 -18.82 45.73
CA LYS A 781 33.08 -18.82 44.73
C LYS A 781 32.53 -19.13 43.33
N LEU A 782 31.64 -20.13 43.21
CA LEU A 782 31.01 -20.46 41.94
C LEU A 782 30.09 -19.35 41.43
N ARG A 783 29.34 -18.70 42.32
CA ARG A 783 28.50 -17.56 41.95
C ARG A 783 29.33 -16.42 41.35
N LYS A 784 30.48 -16.10 41.95
CA LYS A 784 31.40 -15.08 41.42
C LYS A 784 31.92 -15.42 40.02
N VAL A 785 32.32 -16.68 39.79
CA VAL A 785 32.71 -17.14 38.44
C VAL A 785 31.54 -17.02 37.46
N GLY A 786 30.32 -17.29 37.95
CA GLY A 786 29.11 -17.10 37.15
C GLY A 786 28.90 -15.63 36.76
N GLU A 787 28.99 -14.72 37.72
CA GLU A 787 28.88 -13.27 37.49
C GLU A 787 29.95 -12.77 36.51
N GLU A 788 31.19 -13.21 36.64
CA GLU A 788 32.31 -12.83 35.74
C GLU A 788 32.07 -13.25 34.28
N HIS A 789 31.39 -14.37 34.06
CA HIS A 789 31.16 -14.95 32.73
C HIS A 789 29.72 -14.80 32.22
N GLY A 790 28.83 -14.15 32.98
CA GLY A 790 27.40 -14.08 32.66
C GLY A 790 26.68 -15.42 32.76
N TRP A 791 27.21 -16.37 33.53
CA TRP A 791 26.60 -17.69 33.74
C TRP A 791 25.70 -17.73 34.95
N THR A 792 24.61 -18.48 34.81
CA THR A 792 23.71 -18.80 35.91
C THR A 792 23.83 -20.28 36.25
N PHE A 793 24.02 -20.58 37.54
CA PHE A 793 24.12 -21.94 38.04
C PHE A 793 22.89 -22.30 38.88
N SER A 794 22.27 -23.43 38.53
CA SER A 794 21.23 -24.08 39.33
C SER A 794 21.90 -24.95 40.41
N ILE A 795 22.10 -24.39 41.61
CA ILE A 795 22.76 -25.07 42.73
C ILE A 795 21.72 -25.47 43.81
N PRO A 796 21.67 -26.75 44.24
CA PRO A 796 20.77 -27.16 45.32
C PRO A 796 21.05 -26.46 46.65
N SER A 797 19.98 -26.22 47.43
CA SER A 797 20.10 -25.70 48.79
C SER A 797 21.00 -26.58 49.66
N ALA A 798 21.66 -26.01 50.68
CA ALA A 798 22.60 -26.74 51.54
C ALA A 798 22.00 -28.00 52.18
N ALA A 799 20.68 -28.03 52.43
CA ALA A 799 19.98 -29.19 52.97
C ALA A 799 19.93 -30.40 52.02
N CYS A 800 20.11 -30.18 50.72
CA CYS A 800 20.10 -31.23 49.69
C CYS A 800 21.48 -31.86 49.46
N TRP A 801 22.52 -31.39 50.15
CA TRP A 801 23.87 -31.92 50.03
C TRP A 801 24.00 -33.22 50.82
N THR A 802 24.77 -34.17 50.31
CA THR A 802 24.89 -35.50 50.91
C THR A 802 26.34 -35.96 50.96
N THR A 803 26.67 -36.77 51.96
CA THR A 803 28.00 -37.39 52.10
C THR A 803 28.22 -38.54 51.12
N ASN A 804 27.16 -39.05 50.48
CA ASN A 804 27.23 -40.14 49.53
C ASN A 804 27.02 -39.64 48.09
N ALA A 805 28.11 -39.57 47.31
CA ALA A 805 28.09 -39.13 45.92
C ALA A 805 27.18 -39.98 45.01
N ARG A 806 26.90 -41.25 45.35
CA ARG A 806 25.97 -42.07 44.56
C ARG A 806 24.52 -41.59 44.65
N ASN A 807 24.16 -40.95 45.77
CA ASN A 807 22.81 -40.48 46.04
C ASN A 807 22.44 -39.23 45.23
N ILE A 808 23.42 -38.50 44.67
CA ILE A 808 23.16 -37.35 43.78
C ILE A 808 22.98 -37.76 42.32
N GLY A 809 23.03 -39.06 41.99
CA GLY A 809 22.74 -39.55 40.65
C GLY A 809 23.74 -39.03 39.59
N VAL A 810 25.04 -39.04 39.90
CA VAL A 810 26.14 -38.67 38.98
C VAL A 810 26.30 -39.62 37.78
N GLY A 811 25.68 -40.80 37.83
CA GLY A 811 25.62 -41.73 36.69
C GLY A 811 24.70 -41.26 35.55
N PHE A 812 23.91 -40.21 35.77
CA PHE A 812 23.08 -39.59 34.76
C PHE A 812 23.36 -38.09 34.75
N LEU A 813 23.40 -37.46 33.60
CA LEU A 813 23.48 -36.02 33.46
C LEU A 813 22.13 -35.37 33.82
N ARG A 814 22.06 -34.04 33.88
CA ARG A 814 20.80 -33.30 34.09
C ARG A 814 19.76 -33.79 33.05
N ARG A 815 18.54 -34.10 33.50
CA ARG A 815 17.43 -34.71 32.72
C ARG A 815 17.58 -36.18 32.27
N GLY A 816 18.49 -36.95 32.86
CA GLY A 816 18.48 -38.42 32.71
C GLY A 816 19.28 -38.97 31.52
N VAL A 817 20.07 -38.13 30.84
CA VAL A 817 20.96 -38.56 29.76
C VAL A 817 22.16 -39.32 30.35
N ASP A 818 22.44 -40.53 29.86
CA ASP A 818 23.59 -41.32 30.28
C ASP A 818 24.89 -40.74 29.67
N PRO A 819 25.89 -40.33 30.48
CA PRO A 819 27.17 -39.79 30.00
C PRO A 819 28.04 -40.80 29.22
N THR A 820 27.65 -42.08 29.16
CA THR A 820 28.33 -43.13 28.38
C THR A 820 27.68 -43.42 27.03
N MET A 821 26.41 -43.04 26.84
CA MET A 821 25.71 -43.12 25.54
C MET A 821 26.24 -42.12 24.51
N THR A 822 26.96 -41.08 24.95
CA THR A 822 27.64 -40.08 24.10
C THR A 822 28.89 -40.64 23.38
N GLY A 823 28.96 -41.96 23.17
CA GLY A 823 30.14 -42.70 22.78
C GLY A 823 29.96 -43.81 21.77
N MET A 824 28.77 -43.99 21.20
CA MET A 824 28.60 -44.80 19.99
C MET A 824 28.26 -43.87 18.82
N TRP A 825 29.31 -43.20 18.32
CA TRP A 825 29.38 -42.55 17.02
C TRP A 825 30.48 -43.22 16.22
#